data_AF-A0A7I8WWL6-F1
#
_entry.id   AF-A0A7I8WWL6-F1
#
_cell.length_a   1.000
_cell.length_b   1.000
_cell.length_c   1.000
_cell.angle_alpha   90.00
_cell.angle_beta   90.00
_cell.angle_gamma   90.00
#
_symmetry.space_group_name_H-M   'P 1'
#
loop_
_entity.id
_entity.type
_entity.pdbx_description
1 polymer ?
#
loop_
_entity_poly.entity_id
_entity_poly.type
_entity_poly.pdbx_seq_one_letter_code
_entity_poly.pdbx_strand_id
1 'polypeptide(L)'
;MRSLECADSIPLLHSNEKSDMQFKQPKKGINWVIAAAFIVADMAGGGVVTMPVALLKSGGLIGGLVIFVVATAFCYTAHLLGENWTIMKKRWPEYSSHCRKPYPEMAFRAIGPKARLLTVGTIHAMLFGVSVVYLLLSAKIINNLISSLMSFNIGECRMLVALAVVLFPVTLLKSPQDFWIAVVLAMVTTVIAVILIVAGILKDHGVCGVNAHFPLFNSEEFIMSLGIFMFAFGGHAVFPTIINDMRRPKEFTKSAFLGFLGVCILYLPVTVLGYAVYGDSLTDSIISSIQSKQIQEAANLFIAAHCVLTLTITINPLNQELENSLGLPHGFGVGRVAVRAFILSSVTFLALSIPSFGPLLNVIGGTTVALTSAVLPCLFSMFLKAMERDVTKAGYLSLAQAIKLTPWPRLIANFLVIVLAILFGTVTTISAWKDLYVSEMSAPCYSMNYHITISQTNHCCPQEIADECRPGETCEWPPTLVRSLQVSKIIIYLYMSDQNLAEQGPLQNDEEGQGDEQHGKEKQKREYNQFDLSVIPVDETDIDLTHTVADRIPDLSRFTKLKNLSLRTNLIKEINENVRITQLTEIDLYDNQIEKVQNLDCLINLEILDLSHNRIRTIEGLDNLKSLKKLYLVCNKITSLAGLENLVNLELLEAGDNKIKVIENIGHLKKLKELYLGKNKISKLENLENLQGLKVLSVPGNRLTSLGDISYLKELEELHISSQGIEDISGIEQLTNLSIVDAGDNSISVIPQLSKLENLEDLWLNDNKISSWKEIEKLGSVKALRTLYLERNPIYHEDPTAYRRKVILTLPQLTQVDAIACKPT
;
A
#
# COMPACT_ATOMS: atom_id res chain seq x y z
N MET A 1 -30.00 -19.90 -35.40
CA MET A 1 -30.20 -19.58 -33.96
C MET A 1 -30.47 -18.08 -33.87
N ARG A 2 -31.71 -17.68 -33.55
CA ARG A 2 -32.09 -16.25 -33.44
C ARG A 2 -31.51 -15.66 -32.15
N SER A 3 -30.98 -14.45 -32.22
CA SER A 3 -30.52 -13.61 -31.11
C SER A 3 -31.74 -13.14 -30.29
N LEU A 4 -32.24 -14.01 -29.40
CA LEU A 4 -33.42 -13.72 -28.56
C LEU A 4 -33.27 -12.42 -27.73
N GLU A 5 -32.05 -11.93 -27.47
CA GLU A 5 -31.80 -10.77 -26.60
C GLU A 5 -32.00 -9.37 -27.23
N CYS A 6 -32.13 -9.26 -28.56
CA CYS A 6 -32.47 -7.98 -29.21
C CYS A 6 -33.84 -8.03 -29.94
N ALA A 7 -34.57 -9.15 -29.82
CA ALA A 7 -35.72 -9.50 -30.65
C ALA A 7 -37.05 -9.64 -29.89
N ASP A 8 -37.22 -8.98 -28.75
CA ASP A 8 -38.50 -8.92 -28.03
C ASP A 8 -39.46 -7.89 -28.65
N SER A 9 -39.79 -8.03 -29.95
CA SER A 9 -41.02 -7.48 -30.58
C SER A 9 -41.01 -7.54 -32.12
N ILE A 10 -41.13 -8.72 -32.73
CA ILE A 10 -41.62 -8.80 -34.13
C ILE A 10 -42.67 -9.93 -34.23
N PRO A 11 -43.96 -9.60 -34.43
CA PRO A 11 -44.94 -10.59 -34.88
C PRO A 11 -44.51 -11.08 -36.27
N LEU A 12 -44.49 -12.40 -36.46
CA LEU A 12 -44.25 -13.05 -37.74
C LEU A 12 -45.19 -12.49 -38.81
N LEU A 13 -44.69 -11.65 -39.70
CA LEU A 13 -45.33 -11.34 -40.97
C LEU A 13 -44.39 -11.76 -42.11
N HIS A 14 -44.73 -12.90 -42.70
CA HIS A 14 -44.38 -13.25 -44.06
C HIS A 14 -44.98 -12.20 -44.99
N SER A 15 -44.15 -11.44 -45.72
CA SER A 15 -44.45 -11.05 -47.10
C SER A 15 -43.28 -10.31 -47.73
N ASN A 16 -42.95 -10.75 -48.95
CA ASN A 16 -42.10 -10.05 -49.90
C ASN A 16 -42.60 -8.63 -50.12
N GLU A 17 -41.79 -7.62 -49.81
CA GLU A 17 -41.83 -6.33 -50.52
C GLU A 17 -40.53 -5.56 -50.28
N LYS A 18 -39.78 -5.34 -51.35
CA LYS A 18 -38.70 -4.35 -51.41
C LYS A 18 -39.36 -2.97 -51.47
N SER A 19 -39.55 -2.31 -50.33
CA SER A 19 -39.84 -0.89 -50.27
C SER A 19 -38.79 -0.20 -49.42
N ASP A 20 -38.32 0.96 -49.91
CA ASP A 20 -37.40 1.84 -49.21
C ASP A 20 -37.95 2.18 -47.82
N MET A 21 -37.48 1.45 -46.80
CA MET A 21 -37.77 1.75 -45.40
C MET A 21 -37.05 3.06 -45.03
N GLN A 22 -37.76 4.18 -45.20
CA GLN A 22 -37.48 5.39 -44.42
C GLN A 22 -37.46 5.00 -42.94
N PHE A 23 -36.27 5.00 -42.36
CA PHE A 23 -36.03 4.77 -40.93
C PHE A 23 -36.87 5.77 -40.11
N LYS A 24 -38.04 5.35 -39.62
CA LYS A 24 -38.78 6.13 -38.61
C LYS A 24 -37.93 6.18 -37.35
N GLN A 25 -37.32 7.34 -37.10
CA GLN A 25 -36.51 7.57 -35.90
C GLN A 25 -37.39 7.40 -34.65
N PRO A 26 -36.93 6.68 -33.61
CA PRO A 26 -37.64 6.63 -32.35
C PRO A 26 -37.71 8.05 -31.76
N LYS A 27 -38.92 8.51 -31.42
CA LYS A 27 -39.16 9.84 -30.80
C LYS A 27 -38.53 9.96 -29.39
N LYS A 28 -38.10 8.84 -28.79
CA LYS A 28 -37.49 8.75 -27.46
C LYS A 28 -36.05 8.25 -27.59
N GLY A 29 -35.14 8.86 -26.83
CA GLY A 29 -33.70 8.55 -26.77
C GLY A 29 -32.92 9.75 -26.24
N ILE A 30 -31.69 9.53 -25.78
CA ILE A 30 -30.81 10.61 -25.32
C ILE A 30 -30.13 11.34 -26.50
N ASN A 31 -29.87 12.63 -26.35
CA ASN A 31 -29.14 13.41 -27.36
C ASN A 31 -27.62 13.21 -27.21
N TRP A 32 -26.84 13.61 -28.20
CA TRP A 32 -25.40 13.37 -28.21
C TRP A 32 -24.62 14.14 -27.11
N VAL A 33 -25.14 15.29 -26.63
CA VAL A 33 -24.53 16.05 -25.54
C VAL A 33 -24.74 15.36 -24.20
N ILE A 34 -25.95 14.88 -23.94
CA ILE A 34 -26.28 14.07 -22.76
C ILE A 34 -25.45 12.79 -22.80
N ALA A 35 -25.32 12.11 -23.94
CA ALA A 35 -24.44 10.95 -24.05
C ALA A 35 -22.98 11.27 -23.70
N ALA A 36 -22.47 12.47 -24.05
CA ALA A 36 -21.14 12.92 -23.63
C ALA A 36 -21.04 13.09 -22.11
N ALA A 37 -22.08 13.65 -21.49
CA ALA A 37 -22.17 13.75 -20.03
C ALA A 37 -22.14 12.36 -19.36
N PHE A 38 -22.84 11.36 -19.90
CA PHE A 38 -22.75 9.98 -19.39
C PHE A 38 -21.33 9.42 -19.48
N ILE A 39 -20.59 9.72 -20.56
CA ILE A 39 -19.18 9.31 -20.70
C ILE A 39 -18.31 9.99 -19.64
N VAL A 40 -18.49 11.29 -19.38
CA VAL A 40 -17.77 12.00 -18.32
C VAL A 40 -18.11 11.42 -16.95
N ALA A 41 -19.39 11.18 -16.66
CA ALA A 41 -19.84 10.63 -15.38
C ALA A 41 -19.28 9.24 -15.08
N ASP A 42 -19.16 8.40 -16.11
CA ASP A 42 -18.69 7.02 -15.99
C ASP A 42 -17.18 6.94 -15.74
N MET A 43 -16.41 7.79 -16.43
CA MET A 43 -14.94 7.79 -16.32
C MET A 43 -14.43 8.64 -15.15
N ALA A 44 -15.04 9.81 -14.90
CA ALA A 44 -14.61 10.72 -13.84
C ALA A 44 -14.90 10.13 -12.46
N GLY A 45 -14.00 10.33 -11.49
CA GLY A 45 -14.09 9.72 -10.16
C GLY A 45 -12.71 9.39 -9.62
N GLY A 46 -12.38 8.10 -9.52
CA GLY A 46 -11.09 7.63 -9.00
C GLY A 46 -9.88 8.22 -9.75
N GLY A 47 -9.99 8.40 -11.07
CA GLY A 47 -8.94 9.02 -11.88
C GLY A 47 -8.58 10.44 -11.45
N VAL A 48 -9.56 11.29 -11.07
CA VAL A 48 -9.29 12.66 -10.58
C VAL A 48 -8.34 12.62 -9.38
N VAL A 49 -8.54 11.63 -8.52
CA VAL A 49 -7.91 11.56 -7.21
C VAL A 49 -6.50 10.97 -7.29
N THR A 50 -6.26 10.02 -8.21
CA THR A 50 -5.01 9.25 -8.29
C THR A 50 -4.09 9.64 -9.45
N MET A 51 -4.59 10.35 -10.48
CA MET A 51 -3.79 10.75 -11.64
C MET A 51 -2.57 11.64 -11.30
N PRO A 52 -2.62 12.58 -10.35
CA PRO A 52 -1.42 13.31 -9.90
C PRO A 52 -0.34 12.37 -9.36
N VAL A 53 -0.73 11.36 -8.58
CA VAL A 53 0.17 10.34 -8.02
C VAL A 53 0.78 9.49 -9.14
N ALA A 54 -0.02 9.09 -10.13
CA ALA A 54 0.47 8.36 -11.29
C ALA A 54 1.45 9.20 -12.13
N LEU A 55 1.20 10.50 -12.28
CA LEU A 55 2.09 11.43 -12.97
C LEU A 55 3.44 11.55 -12.24
N LEU A 56 3.42 11.61 -10.91
CA LEU A 56 4.63 11.61 -10.09
C LEU A 56 5.44 10.31 -10.26
N LYS A 57 4.80 9.15 -10.08
CA LYS A 57 5.43 7.82 -10.21
C LYS A 57 6.02 7.55 -11.59
N SER A 58 5.49 8.19 -12.63
CA SER A 58 5.96 8.07 -14.02
C SER A 58 7.00 9.12 -14.43
N GLY A 59 7.45 9.98 -13.52
CA GLY A 59 8.50 10.98 -13.81
C GLY A 59 8.00 12.20 -14.60
N GLY A 60 6.73 12.60 -14.42
CA GLY A 60 6.17 13.86 -14.92
C GLY A 60 6.00 13.91 -16.44
N LEU A 61 7.09 14.10 -17.20
CA LEU A 61 7.05 14.23 -18.66
C LEU A 61 6.64 12.92 -19.35
N ILE A 62 7.21 11.80 -18.93
CA ILE A 62 6.86 10.48 -19.48
C ILE A 62 5.41 10.16 -19.14
N GLY A 63 4.99 10.41 -17.90
CA GLY A 63 3.59 10.32 -17.48
C GLY A 63 2.65 11.16 -18.34
N GLY A 64 2.98 12.43 -18.56
CA GLY A 64 2.21 13.33 -19.43
C GLY A 64 2.05 12.79 -20.85
N LEU A 65 3.12 12.23 -21.43
CA LEU A 65 3.07 11.56 -22.73
C LEU A 65 2.14 10.34 -22.71
N VAL A 66 2.23 9.50 -21.67
CA VAL A 66 1.37 8.33 -21.50
C VAL A 66 -0.10 8.73 -21.37
N ILE A 67 -0.42 9.76 -20.59
CA ILE A 67 -1.77 10.32 -20.46
C ILE A 67 -2.31 10.70 -21.84
N PHE A 68 -1.52 11.43 -22.64
CA PHE A 68 -1.92 11.84 -23.98
C PHE A 68 -2.15 10.65 -24.92
N VAL A 69 -1.24 9.66 -24.89
CA VAL A 69 -1.34 8.44 -25.72
C VAL A 69 -2.57 7.62 -25.34
N VAL A 70 -2.79 7.36 -24.05
CA VAL A 70 -3.93 6.59 -23.54
C VAL A 70 -5.24 7.32 -23.85
N ALA A 71 -5.35 8.61 -23.54
CA ALA A 71 -6.57 9.39 -23.82
C ALA A 71 -6.91 9.40 -25.32
N THR A 72 -5.91 9.55 -26.20
CA THR A 72 -6.11 9.53 -27.65
C THR A 72 -6.51 8.14 -28.15
N ALA A 73 -5.82 7.09 -27.70
CA ALA A 73 -6.12 5.71 -28.07
C ALA A 73 -7.54 5.30 -27.62
N PHE A 74 -7.94 5.71 -26.41
CA PHE A 74 -9.23 5.38 -25.83
C PHE A 74 -10.38 6.19 -26.44
N CYS A 75 -10.14 7.46 -26.79
CA CYS A 75 -11.07 8.25 -27.59
C CYS A 75 -11.27 7.62 -28.98
N TYR A 76 -10.19 7.12 -29.59
CA TYR A 76 -10.25 6.40 -30.86
C TYR A 76 -11.08 5.12 -30.75
N THR A 77 -10.83 4.27 -29.75
CA THR A 77 -11.59 3.02 -29.56
C THR A 77 -13.05 3.27 -29.19
N ALA A 78 -13.36 4.36 -28.48
CA ALA A 78 -14.73 4.79 -28.24
C ALA A 78 -15.44 5.16 -29.57
N HIS A 79 -14.76 5.90 -30.44
CA HIS A 79 -15.25 6.15 -31.80
C HIS A 79 -15.48 4.84 -32.58
N LEU A 80 -14.58 3.87 -32.48
CA LEU A 80 -14.74 2.56 -33.12
C LEU A 80 -16.02 1.85 -32.66
N LEU A 81 -16.36 1.89 -31.36
CA LEU A 81 -17.59 1.27 -30.85
C LEU A 81 -18.85 1.90 -31.47
N GLY A 82 -18.88 3.23 -31.62
CA GLY A 82 -19.98 3.93 -32.30
C GLY A 82 -20.12 3.57 -33.77
N GLU A 83 -19.00 3.44 -34.49
CA GLU A 83 -19.02 2.99 -35.89
C GLU A 83 -19.43 1.53 -36.01
N ASN A 84 -18.89 0.65 -35.16
CA ASN A 84 -19.23 -0.78 -35.12
C ASN A 84 -20.73 -0.98 -34.94
N TRP A 85 -21.36 -0.24 -34.02
CA TRP A 85 -22.82 -0.29 -33.83
C TRP A 85 -23.59 0.21 -35.06
N THR A 86 -23.09 1.27 -35.71
CA THR A 86 -23.69 1.79 -36.94
C THR A 86 -23.63 0.77 -38.08
N ILE A 87 -22.50 0.06 -38.23
CA ILE A 87 -22.35 -1.03 -39.20
C ILE A 87 -23.35 -2.14 -38.87
N MET A 88 -23.47 -2.52 -37.61
CA MET A 88 -24.41 -3.56 -37.19
C MET A 88 -25.85 -3.21 -37.51
N LYS A 89 -26.32 -2.00 -37.15
CA LYS A 89 -27.67 -1.52 -37.47
C LYS A 89 -27.95 -1.47 -38.97
N LYS A 90 -26.95 -1.15 -39.79
CA LYS A 90 -27.08 -1.11 -41.25
C LYS A 90 -27.16 -2.51 -41.86
N ARG A 91 -26.42 -3.48 -41.31
CA ARG A 91 -26.29 -4.83 -41.87
C ARG A 91 -27.37 -5.80 -41.39
N TRP A 92 -27.82 -5.67 -40.13
CA TRP A 92 -28.80 -6.56 -39.52
C TRP A 92 -29.98 -5.75 -38.97
N PRO A 93 -31.16 -5.84 -39.62
CA PRO A 93 -32.34 -5.05 -39.24
C PRO A 93 -32.84 -5.30 -37.81
N GLU A 94 -32.58 -6.49 -37.25
CA GLU A 94 -32.93 -6.87 -35.86
C GLU A 94 -32.30 -5.96 -34.79
N TYR A 95 -31.22 -5.24 -35.09
CA TYR A 95 -30.63 -4.27 -34.15
C TYR A 95 -31.22 -2.87 -34.29
N SER A 96 -32.21 -2.67 -35.17
CA SER A 96 -32.92 -1.40 -35.28
C SER A 96 -33.84 -1.16 -34.06
N SER A 97 -34.31 -2.24 -33.43
CA SER A 97 -34.99 -2.22 -32.13
C SER A 97 -33.97 -2.10 -30.98
N HIS A 98 -34.49 -1.80 -29.79
CA HIS A 98 -33.67 -1.72 -28.58
C HIS A 98 -33.00 -3.07 -28.30
N CYS A 99 -31.66 -3.11 -28.28
CA CYS A 99 -30.92 -4.30 -27.89
C CYS A 99 -30.42 -4.18 -26.45
N ARG A 100 -30.62 -5.23 -25.66
CA ARG A 100 -30.27 -5.23 -24.23
C ARG A 100 -28.77 -5.37 -23.97
N LYS A 101 -28.05 -6.12 -24.81
CA LYS A 101 -26.61 -6.44 -24.64
C LYS A 101 -25.80 -6.08 -25.89
N PRO A 102 -25.68 -4.78 -26.22
CA PRO A 102 -25.06 -4.35 -27.47
C PRO A 102 -23.58 -4.76 -27.59
N TYR A 103 -22.82 -4.74 -26.49
CA TYR A 103 -21.38 -5.02 -26.55
C TYR A 103 -21.05 -6.51 -26.80
N PRO A 104 -21.61 -7.48 -26.05
CA PRO A 104 -21.47 -8.90 -26.38
C PRO A 104 -21.96 -9.26 -27.79
N GLU A 105 -23.01 -8.58 -28.27
CA GLU A 105 -23.57 -8.86 -29.58
C GLU A 105 -22.67 -8.36 -30.72
N MET A 106 -21.91 -7.28 -30.51
CA MET A 106 -20.80 -6.91 -31.41
C MET A 106 -19.81 -8.05 -31.55
N ALA A 107 -19.40 -8.67 -30.44
CA ALA A 107 -18.47 -9.80 -30.44
C ALA A 107 -19.04 -11.02 -31.17
N PHE A 108 -20.33 -11.30 -30.93
CA PHE A 108 -21.05 -12.39 -31.58
C PHE A 108 -21.09 -12.26 -33.09
N ARG A 109 -21.33 -11.05 -33.61
CA ARG A 109 -21.40 -10.80 -35.06
C ARG A 109 -20.05 -10.62 -35.71
N ALA A 110 -19.08 -10.05 -35.00
CA ALA A 110 -17.74 -9.83 -35.53
C ALA A 110 -16.95 -11.14 -35.65
N ILE A 111 -16.93 -11.97 -34.59
CA ILE A 111 -16.01 -13.11 -34.48
C ILE A 111 -16.76 -14.42 -34.23
N GLY A 112 -17.78 -14.41 -33.37
CA GLY A 112 -18.63 -15.59 -33.13
C GLY A 112 -19.00 -15.86 -31.67
N PRO A 113 -19.63 -17.01 -31.39
CA PRO A 113 -20.20 -17.32 -30.07
C PRO A 113 -19.17 -17.43 -28.96
N LYS A 114 -17.97 -17.95 -29.25
CA LYS A 114 -16.87 -18.00 -28.25
C LYS A 114 -16.40 -16.59 -27.86
N ALA A 115 -16.31 -15.68 -28.83
CA ALA A 115 -15.94 -14.29 -28.57
C ALA A 115 -17.00 -13.55 -27.77
N ARG A 116 -18.29 -13.82 -28.03
CA ARG A 116 -19.40 -13.34 -27.20
C ARG A 116 -19.22 -13.77 -25.75
N LEU A 117 -18.98 -15.05 -25.49
CA LEU A 117 -18.78 -15.56 -24.13
C LEU A 117 -17.58 -14.90 -23.44
N LEU A 118 -16.45 -14.75 -24.13
CA LEU A 118 -15.28 -14.04 -23.61
C LEU A 118 -15.61 -12.59 -23.24
N THR A 119 -16.29 -11.87 -24.15
CA THR A 119 -16.66 -10.46 -23.94
C THR A 119 -17.62 -10.29 -22.77
N VAL A 120 -18.60 -11.19 -22.63
CA VAL A 120 -19.46 -11.23 -21.44
C VAL A 120 -18.61 -11.41 -20.19
N GLY A 121 -17.77 -12.45 -20.13
CA GLY A 121 -16.92 -12.72 -18.97
C GLY A 121 -16.04 -11.53 -18.58
N THR A 122 -15.38 -10.89 -19.56
CA THR A 122 -14.52 -9.73 -19.32
C THR A 122 -15.28 -8.51 -18.81
N ILE A 123 -16.45 -8.19 -19.39
CA ILE A 123 -17.29 -7.06 -18.94
C ILE A 123 -17.77 -7.29 -17.51
N HIS A 124 -18.17 -8.53 -17.17
CA HIS A 124 -18.62 -8.85 -15.80
C HIS A 124 -17.47 -8.74 -14.80
N ALA A 125 -16.30 -9.29 -15.13
CA ALA A 125 -15.11 -9.15 -14.30
C ALA A 125 -14.72 -7.66 -14.10
N MET A 126 -14.80 -6.84 -15.16
CA MET A 126 -14.55 -5.40 -15.08
C MET A 126 -15.53 -4.71 -14.13
N LEU A 127 -16.84 -4.85 -14.38
CA LEU A 127 -17.86 -4.16 -13.57
C LEU A 127 -17.83 -4.62 -12.11
N PHE A 128 -17.56 -5.90 -11.86
CA PHE A 128 -17.41 -6.42 -10.51
C PHE A 128 -16.20 -5.80 -9.81
N GLY A 129 -15.02 -5.82 -10.46
CA GLY A 129 -13.82 -5.21 -9.91
C GLY A 129 -13.97 -3.70 -9.66
N VAL A 130 -14.54 -2.96 -10.61
CA VAL A 130 -14.82 -1.52 -10.46
C VAL A 130 -15.78 -1.26 -9.29
N SER A 131 -16.77 -2.13 -9.08
CA SER A 131 -17.68 -2.02 -7.92
C SER A 131 -16.94 -2.18 -6.59
N VAL A 132 -15.97 -3.11 -6.52
CA VAL A 132 -15.12 -3.31 -5.33
C VAL A 132 -14.25 -2.07 -5.07
N VAL A 133 -13.62 -1.53 -6.11
CA VAL A 133 -12.78 -0.32 -6.02
C VAL A 133 -13.59 0.88 -5.54
N TYR A 134 -14.80 1.11 -6.06
CA TYR A 134 -15.65 2.21 -5.61
C TYR A 134 -16.13 2.03 -4.17
N LEU A 135 -16.44 0.81 -3.74
CA LEU A 135 -16.83 0.53 -2.37
C LEU A 135 -15.66 0.80 -1.40
N LEU A 136 -14.45 0.34 -1.73
CA LEU A 136 -13.22 0.59 -0.97
C LEU A 136 -12.92 2.09 -0.83
N LEU A 137 -12.89 2.80 -1.96
CA LEU A 137 -12.60 4.24 -1.98
C LEU A 137 -13.63 5.02 -1.17
N SER A 138 -14.92 4.71 -1.34
CA SER A 138 -15.99 5.39 -0.60
C SER A 138 -15.89 5.14 0.90
N ALA A 139 -15.63 3.89 1.33
CA ALA A 139 -15.50 3.57 2.74
C ALA A 139 -14.29 4.26 3.39
N LYS A 140 -13.13 4.30 2.71
CA LYS A 140 -11.94 5.02 3.18
C LYS A 140 -12.21 6.52 3.35
N ILE A 141 -12.81 7.16 2.34
CA ILE A 141 -13.13 8.60 2.39
C ILE A 141 -14.16 8.91 3.48
N ILE A 142 -15.23 8.12 3.59
CA ILE A 142 -16.29 8.34 4.60
C ILE A 142 -15.76 8.11 6.02
N ASN A 143 -14.91 7.09 6.22
CA ASN A 143 -14.29 6.85 7.53
C ASN A 143 -13.43 8.05 7.95
N ASN A 144 -12.60 8.57 7.04
CA ASN A 144 -11.76 9.74 7.30
C ASN A 144 -12.61 10.99 7.59
N LEU A 145 -13.71 11.18 6.86
CA LEU A 145 -14.64 12.28 7.09
C LEU A 145 -15.31 12.20 8.47
N ILE A 146 -15.80 11.02 8.87
CA ILE A 146 -16.44 10.83 10.18
C ILE A 146 -15.43 10.98 11.32
N SER A 147 -14.23 10.44 11.15
CA SER A 147 -13.16 10.59 12.13
C SER A 147 -12.78 12.05 12.33
N SER A 148 -12.82 12.86 11.27
CA SER A 148 -12.47 14.29 11.34
C SER A 148 -13.59 15.17 11.90
N LEU A 149 -14.86 14.88 11.58
CA LEU A 149 -16.01 15.69 11.98
C LEU A 149 -16.58 15.33 13.36
N MET A 150 -16.55 14.05 13.75
CA MET A 150 -17.21 13.53 14.95
C MET A 150 -16.23 13.02 16.02
N SER A 151 -14.93 13.15 15.80
CA SER A 151 -13.85 12.62 16.68
C SER A 151 -14.03 11.13 17.05
N PHE A 152 -14.72 10.36 16.20
CA PHE A 152 -14.99 8.94 16.40
C PHE A 152 -14.48 8.15 15.20
N ASN A 153 -13.60 7.17 15.43
CA ASN A 153 -13.06 6.33 14.37
C ASN A 153 -13.80 4.97 14.32
N ILE A 154 -14.63 4.79 13.30
CA ILE A 154 -15.34 3.52 13.04
C ILE A 154 -14.36 2.48 12.49
N GLY A 155 -13.27 2.88 11.85
CA GLY A 155 -12.33 1.98 11.18
C GLY A 155 -12.84 1.54 9.81
N GLU A 156 -11.91 1.46 8.85
CA GLU A 156 -12.20 1.24 7.43
C GLU A 156 -12.99 -0.05 7.17
N CYS A 157 -12.63 -1.15 7.83
CA CYS A 157 -13.31 -2.45 7.71
C CYS A 157 -14.78 -2.43 8.16
N ARG A 158 -15.09 -1.76 9.27
CA ARG A 158 -16.48 -1.61 9.75
C ARG A 158 -17.26 -0.65 8.85
N MET A 159 -16.60 0.40 8.36
CA MET A 159 -17.19 1.34 7.42
C MET A 159 -17.59 0.68 6.10
N LEU A 160 -16.78 -0.26 5.59
CA LEU A 160 -17.12 -1.06 4.41
C LEU A 160 -18.46 -1.77 4.54
N VAL A 161 -18.65 -2.49 5.65
CA VAL A 161 -19.90 -3.21 5.93
C VAL A 161 -21.07 -2.24 6.12
N ALA A 162 -20.87 -1.17 6.89
CA ALA A 162 -21.89 -0.15 7.13
C ALA A 162 -22.36 0.49 5.81
N LEU A 163 -21.42 0.86 4.94
CA LEU A 163 -21.72 1.45 3.64
C LEU A 163 -22.45 0.47 2.72
N ALA A 164 -22.05 -0.80 2.69
CA ALA A 164 -22.76 -1.83 1.92
C ALA A 164 -24.22 -1.99 2.38
N VAL A 165 -24.48 -1.95 3.69
CA VAL A 165 -25.85 -2.00 4.23
C VAL A 165 -26.68 -0.78 3.82
N VAL A 166 -26.09 0.42 3.88
CA VAL A 166 -26.75 1.68 3.47
C VAL A 166 -27.02 1.70 1.97
N LEU A 167 -26.13 1.14 1.16
CA LEU A 167 -26.27 1.06 -0.30
C LEU A 167 -27.29 0.03 -0.75
N PHE A 168 -27.48 -1.05 0.00
CA PHE A 168 -28.32 -2.17 -0.41
C PHE A 168 -29.72 -1.75 -0.89
N PRO A 169 -30.50 -0.91 -0.18
CA PRO A 169 -31.80 -0.44 -0.67
C PRO A 169 -31.72 0.30 -2.01
N VAL A 170 -30.67 1.10 -2.21
CA VAL A 170 -30.45 1.85 -3.45
C VAL A 170 -30.13 0.90 -4.60
N THR A 171 -29.36 -0.17 -4.33
CA THR A 171 -29.10 -1.20 -5.34
C THR A 171 -30.34 -1.95 -5.78
N LEU A 172 -31.49 -1.86 -5.09
CA LEU A 172 -32.72 -2.53 -5.51
C LEU A 172 -33.47 -1.80 -6.64
N LEU A 173 -33.08 -0.57 -7.00
CA LEU A 173 -33.72 0.24 -8.05
C LEU A 173 -33.68 -0.41 -9.44
N LYS A 174 -34.70 -0.13 -10.27
CA LYS A 174 -35.07 -0.98 -11.41
C LYS A 174 -34.24 -0.81 -12.67
N SER A 175 -34.09 0.40 -13.18
CA SER A 175 -33.50 0.63 -14.49
C SER A 175 -32.72 1.95 -14.54
N PRO A 176 -31.71 2.09 -15.42
CA PRO A 176 -31.05 3.37 -15.68
C PRO A 176 -31.98 4.55 -16.00
N GLN A 177 -33.16 4.27 -16.53
CA GLN A 177 -34.20 5.29 -16.74
C GLN A 177 -34.76 5.85 -15.43
N ASP A 178 -34.67 5.11 -14.33
CA ASP A 178 -35.16 5.50 -13.00
C ASP A 178 -34.08 6.24 -12.18
N PHE A 179 -32.79 6.15 -12.57
CA PHE A 179 -31.67 6.76 -11.85
C PHE A 179 -30.80 7.70 -12.68
N TRP A 180 -31.28 8.22 -13.82
CA TRP A 180 -30.56 9.24 -14.60
C TRP A 180 -30.19 10.49 -13.76
N ILE A 181 -30.96 10.78 -12.71
CA ILE A 181 -30.65 11.83 -11.73
C ILE A 181 -29.35 11.52 -10.98
N ALA A 182 -29.09 10.26 -10.64
CA ALA A 182 -27.85 9.86 -9.98
C ALA A 182 -26.63 10.14 -10.87
N VAL A 183 -26.74 9.95 -12.19
CA VAL A 183 -25.67 10.27 -13.16
C VAL A 183 -25.39 11.78 -13.18
N VAL A 184 -26.45 12.59 -13.26
CA VAL A 184 -26.32 14.05 -13.27
C VAL A 184 -25.74 14.54 -11.93
N LEU A 185 -26.23 14.01 -10.82
CA LEU A 185 -25.75 14.34 -9.49
C LEU A 185 -24.28 13.95 -9.32
N ALA A 186 -23.89 12.75 -9.75
CA ALA A 186 -22.50 12.27 -9.72
C ALA A 186 -21.57 13.21 -10.48
N MET A 187 -21.96 13.71 -11.66
CA MET A 187 -21.16 14.71 -12.39
C MET A 187 -21.06 16.04 -11.65
N VAL A 188 -22.18 16.56 -11.14
CA VAL A 188 -22.21 17.84 -10.42
C VAL A 188 -21.29 17.76 -9.20
N THR A 189 -21.36 16.66 -8.45
CA THR A 189 -20.47 16.43 -7.31
C THR A 189 -19.00 16.33 -7.72
N THR A 190 -18.67 15.69 -8.86
CA THR A 190 -17.29 15.67 -9.36
C THR A 190 -16.78 17.05 -9.75
N VAL A 191 -17.59 17.84 -10.45
CA VAL A 191 -17.21 19.19 -10.88
C VAL A 191 -16.95 20.08 -9.66
N ILE A 192 -17.84 20.03 -8.67
CA ILE A 192 -17.66 20.78 -7.41
C ILE A 192 -16.39 20.32 -6.69
N ALA A 193 -16.17 19.01 -6.58
CA ALA A 193 -14.96 18.46 -5.97
C ALA A 193 -13.69 18.92 -6.69
N VAL A 194 -13.64 18.88 -8.03
CA VAL A 194 -12.50 19.35 -8.82
C VAL A 194 -12.23 20.83 -8.58
N ILE A 195 -13.26 21.67 -8.54
CA ILE A 195 -13.11 23.10 -8.24
C ILE A 195 -12.52 23.29 -6.84
N LEU A 196 -13.01 22.56 -5.83
CA LEU A 196 -12.48 22.63 -4.46
C LEU A 196 -11.03 22.15 -4.39
N ILE A 197 -10.70 21.04 -5.05
CA ILE A 197 -9.33 20.49 -5.11
C ILE A 197 -8.38 21.50 -5.74
N VAL A 198 -8.74 22.07 -6.89
CA VAL A 198 -7.92 23.11 -7.55
C VAL A 198 -7.79 24.35 -6.66
N ALA A 199 -8.86 24.80 -6.01
CA ALA A 199 -8.80 25.92 -5.08
C ALA A 199 -7.87 25.63 -3.88
N GLY A 200 -7.88 24.41 -3.35
CA GLY A 200 -6.95 23.95 -2.31
C GLY A 200 -5.51 23.98 -2.78
N ILE A 201 -5.22 23.41 -3.96
CA ILE A 201 -3.89 23.41 -4.57
C ILE A 201 -3.37 24.83 -4.78
N LEU A 202 -4.21 25.74 -5.32
CA LEU A 202 -3.83 27.12 -5.56
C LEU A 202 -3.56 27.90 -4.27
N LYS A 203 -4.28 27.58 -3.19
CA LYS A 203 -4.03 28.14 -1.85
C LYS A 203 -2.69 27.66 -1.29
N ASP A 204 -2.36 26.39 -1.52
CA ASP A 204 -1.14 25.76 -1.02
C ASP A 204 0.10 26.10 -1.88
N HIS A 205 -0.08 26.61 -3.11
CA HIS A 205 1.00 26.88 -4.08
C HIS A 205 2.15 27.71 -3.51
N GLY A 206 1.86 28.76 -2.73
CA GLY A 206 2.89 29.65 -2.18
C GLY A 206 3.79 28.99 -1.13
N VAL A 207 3.33 27.91 -0.50
CA VAL A 207 4.05 27.23 0.59
C VAL A 207 4.58 25.87 0.13
N CYS A 208 3.72 25.03 -0.46
CA CYS A 208 4.07 23.69 -0.91
C CYS A 208 4.84 23.70 -2.24
N GLY A 209 4.46 24.58 -3.18
CA GLY A 209 5.05 24.58 -4.52
C GLY A 209 6.53 24.96 -4.55
N VAL A 210 6.99 25.76 -3.59
CA VAL A 210 8.41 26.13 -3.45
C VAL A 210 9.25 24.98 -2.91
N ASN A 211 8.63 24.08 -2.13
CA ASN A 211 9.27 22.95 -1.46
C ASN A 211 8.99 21.60 -2.15
N ALA A 212 8.32 21.62 -3.30
CA ALA A 212 7.95 20.42 -4.03
C ALA A 212 9.18 19.78 -4.69
N HIS A 213 9.50 18.54 -4.32
CA HIS A 213 10.57 17.76 -4.92
C HIS A 213 10.01 16.72 -5.89
N PHE A 214 10.76 16.40 -6.94
CA PHE A 214 10.33 15.46 -7.98
C PHE A 214 11.29 14.28 -8.03
N PRO A 215 10.83 13.05 -7.73
CA PRO A 215 11.69 11.88 -7.74
C PRO A 215 12.17 11.57 -9.17
N LEU A 216 13.35 10.98 -9.27
CA LEU A 216 13.89 10.54 -10.55
C LEU A 216 13.11 9.34 -11.06
N PHE A 217 13.09 9.18 -12.38
CA PHE A 217 12.41 8.10 -13.05
C PHE A 217 12.84 6.73 -12.48
N ASN A 218 11.88 6.00 -11.93
CA ASN A 218 12.02 4.62 -11.52
C ASN A 218 11.10 3.76 -12.42
N SER A 219 11.69 2.74 -13.05
CA SER A 219 10.98 1.85 -13.96
C SER A 219 9.87 1.03 -13.28
N GLU A 220 10.03 0.65 -12.00
CA GLU A 220 9.03 -0.14 -11.27
C GLU A 220 7.82 0.73 -10.92
N GLU A 221 8.05 1.92 -10.38
CA GLU A 221 6.99 2.90 -10.08
C GLU A 221 6.26 3.34 -11.36
N PHE A 222 7.00 3.53 -12.44
CA PHE A 222 6.43 3.78 -13.77
C PHE A 222 5.49 2.66 -14.20
N ILE A 223 5.91 1.39 -14.10
CA ILE A 223 5.09 0.23 -14.45
C ILE A 223 3.79 0.21 -13.62
N MET A 224 3.89 0.49 -12.32
CA MET A 224 2.71 0.54 -11.44
C MET A 224 1.76 1.69 -11.80
N SER A 225 2.27 2.82 -12.32
CA SER A 225 1.43 3.94 -12.75
C SER A 225 0.61 3.65 -14.02
N LEU A 226 1.05 2.71 -14.88
CA LEU A 226 0.35 2.37 -16.14
C LEU A 226 -1.07 1.84 -15.90
N GLY A 227 -1.27 1.08 -14.82
CA GLY A 227 -2.59 0.59 -14.42
C GLY A 227 -3.55 1.72 -14.07
N ILE A 228 -3.05 2.74 -13.35
CA ILE A 228 -3.81 3.93 -12.99
C ILE A 228 -4.24 4.70 -14.25
N PHE A 229 -3.32 4.91 -15.20
CA PHE A 229 -3.65 5.59 -16.46
C PHE A 229 -4.70 4.83 -17.28
N MET A 230 -4.56 3.51 -17.41
CA MET A 230 -5.52 2.68 -18.14
C MET A 230 -6.90 2.70 -17.47
N PHE A 231 -6.96 2.60 -16.14
CA PHE A 231 -8.20 2.66 -15.37
C PHE A 231 -8.86 4.04 -15.47
N ALA A 232 -8.11 5.14 -15.36
CA ALA A 232 -8.64 6.49 -15.30
C ALA A 232 -9.44 6.90 -16.55
N PHE A 233 -9.10 6.35 -17.72
CA PHE A 233 -9.81 6.60 -18.98
C PHE A 233 -10.75 5.43 -19.38
N GLY A 234 -10.87 4.39 -18.55
CA GLY A 234 -11.64 3.19 -18.87
C GLY A 234 -13.13 3.32 -18.57
N GLY A 235 -13.98 3.34 -19.61
CA GLY A 235 -15.45 3.33 -19.50
C GLY A 235 -16.19 2.54 -20.60
N HIS A 236 -15.43 1.92 -21.51
CA HIS A 236 -15.97 1.38 -22.77
C HIS A 236 -16.97 0.24 -22.61
N ALA A 237 -16.98 -0.44 -21.46
CA ALA A 237 -17.97 -1.47 -21.14
C ALA A 237 -19.41 -0.94 -21.18
N VAL A 238 -19.63 0.34 -20.83
CA VAL A 238 -20.95 0.97 -20.74
C VAL A 238 -21.33 1.69 -22.05
N PHE A 239 -20.34 2.11 -22.85
CA PHE A 239 -20.57 2.93 -24.05
C PHE A 239 -21.55 2.32 -25.05
N PRO A 240 -21.53 1.01 -25.39
CA PRO A 240 -22.49 0.44 -26.32
C PRO A 240 -23.95 0.56 -25.87
N THR A 241 -24.21 0.54 -24.56
CA THR A 241 -25.55 0.77 -24.01
C THR A 241 -25.97 2.22 -24.20
N ILE A 242 -25.08 3.18 -23.92
CA ILE A 242 -25.30 4.61 -24.19
C ILE A 242 -25.60 4.81 -25.69
N ILE A 243 -24.81 4.20 -26.58
CA ILE A 243 -25.00 4.27 -28.04
C ILE A 243 -26.37 3.72 -28.44
N ASN A 244 -26.80 2.60 -27.85
CA ASN A 244 -28.08 1.97 -28.13
C ASN A 244 -29.27 2.85 -27.72
N ASP A 245 -29.13 3.65 -26.66
CA ASP A 245 -30.16 4.55 -26.14
C ASP A 245 -30.18 5.95 -26.79
N MET A 246 -29.19 6.26 -27.63
CA MET A 246 -29.14 7.52 -28.36
C MET A 246 -30.22 7.60 -29.45
N ARG A 247 -30.82 8.79 -29.61
CA ARG A 247 -31.73 9.07 -30.74
C ARG A 247 -31.05 8.83 -32.08
N ARG A 248 -29.76 9.17 -32.19
CA ARG A 248 -28.95 9.06 -33.40
C ARG A 248 -27.58 8.45 -33.08
N PRO A 249 -27.45 7.11 -33.12
CA PRO A 249 -26.20 6.43 -32.77
C PRO A 249 -24.98 6.87 -33.59
N LYS A 250 -25.18 7.31 -34.84
CA LYS A 250 -24.11 7.86 -35.69
C LYS A 250 -23.43 9.11 -35.11
N GLU A 251 -24.13 9.85 -34.25
CA GLU A 251 -23.61 11.05 -33.61
C GLU A 251 -22.75 10.73 -32.38
N PHE A 252 -22.63 9.45 -31.97
CA PHE A 252 -21.84 9.06 -30.81
C PHE A 252 -20.37 9.47 -30.91
N THR A 253 -19.79 9.55 -32.11
CA THR A 253 -18.43 10.07 -32.29
C THR A 253 -18.27 11.48 -31.71
N LYS A 254 -19.30 12.33 -31.85
CA LYS A 254 -19.30 13.68 -31.25
C LYS A 254 -19.35 13.59 -29.73
N SER A 255 -20.15 12.65 -29.20
CA SER A 255 -20.25 12.38 -27.77
C SER A 255 -18.94 11.88 -27.18
N ALA A 256 -18.26 10.93 -27.86
CA ALA A 256 -16.98 10.40 -27.45
C ALA A 256 -15.93 11.51 -27.38
N PHE A 257 -15.78 12.31 -28.44
CA PHE A 257 -14.81 13.42 -28.43
C PHE A 257 -15.11 14.44 -27.32
N LEU A 258 -16.36 14.90 -27.20
CA LEU A 258 -16.74 15.85 -26.16
C LEU A 258 -16.57 15.27 -24.75
N GLY A 259 -16.86 13.98 -24.56
CA GLY A 259 -16.71 13.28 -23.29
C GLY A 259 -15.25 13.15 -22.86
N PHE A 260 -14.37 12.67 -23.74
CA PHE A 260 -12.94 12.59 -23.46
C PHE A 260 -12.30 13.97 -23.25
N LEU A 261 -12.72 14.98 -24.03
CA LEU A 261 -12.32 16.36 -23.80
C LEU A 261 -12.75 16.85 -22.41
N GLY A 262 -14.00 16.58 -22.02
CA GLY A 262 -14.52 16.90 -20.69
C GLY A 262 -13.73 16.24 -19.56
N VAL A 263 -13.39 14.95 -19.71
CA VAL A 263 -12.54 14.24 -18.74
C VAL A 263 -11.14 14.83 -18.66
N CYS A 264 -10.51 15.14 -19.79
CA CYS A 264 -9.21 15.82 -19.79
C CYS A 264 -9.27 17.19 -19.11
N ILE A 265 -10.36 17.96 -19.30
CA ILE A 265 -10.56 19.25 -18.61
C ILE A 265 -10.66 19.07 -17.09
N LEU A 266 -11.26 17.98 -16.62
CA LEU A 266 -11.35 17.68 -15.19
C LEU A 266 -10.02 17.14 -14.63
N TYR A 267 -9.30 16.31 -15.39
CA TYR A 267 -8.12 15.59 -14.91
C TYR A 267 -6.85 16.41 -15.00
N LEU A 268 -6.56 17.02 -16.15
CA LEU A 268 -5.26 17.63 -16.42
C LEU A 268 -4.93 18.79 -15.47
N PRO A 269 -5.85 19.72 -15.14
CA PRO A 269 -5.55 20.79 -14.19
C PRO A 269 -5.18 20.23 -12.81
N VAL A 270 -5.98 19.29 -12.28
CA VAL A 270 -5.71 18.65 -10.98
C VAL A 270 -4.40 17.88 -11.01
N THR A 271 -4.13 17.16 -12.10
CA THR A 271 -2.93 16.33 -12.29
C THR A 271 -1.67 17.18 -12.37
N VAL A 272 -1.66 18.20 -13.23
CA VAL A 272 -0.49 19.06 -13.43
C VAL A 272 -0.26 19.97 -12.23
N LEU A 273 -1.30 20.62 -11.70
CA LEU A 273 -1.15 21.50 -10.54
C LEU A 273 -0.82 20.69 -9.28
N GLY A 274 -1.46 19.56 -9.06
CA GLY A 274 -1.18 18.68 -7.92
C GLY A 274 0.25 18.15 -7.95
N TYR A 275 0.73 17.72 -9.12
CA TYR A 275 2.14 17.38 -9.32
C TYR A 275 3.04 18.58 -9.01
N ALA A 276 2.80 19.74 -9.65
CA ALA A 276 3.65 20.91 -9.51
C ALA A 276 3.72 21.48 -8.09
N VAL A 277 2.62 21.42 -7.33
CA VAL A 277 2.53 22.02 -6.00
C VAL A 277 2.95 21.08 -4.88
N TYR A 278 2.64 19.78 -4.98
CA TYR A 278 2.91 18.84 -3.89
C TYR A 278 4.12 17.94 -4.14
N GLY A 279 4.53 17.70 -5.40
CA GLY A 279 5.68 16.85 -5.71
C GLY A 279 5.59 15.48 -5.03
N ASP A 280 6.68 15.05 -4.41
CA ASP A 280 6.80 13.83 -3.61
C ASP A 280 6.04 13.82 -2.28
N SER A 281 5.45 14.95 -1.87
CA SER A 281 4.53 15.01 -0.74
C SER A 281 3.11 14.51 -1.09
N LEU A 282 2.86 14.15 -2.35
CA LEU A 282 1.61 13.51 -2.76
C LEU A 282 1.42 12.16 -2.06
N THR A 283 0.32 12.04 -1.32
CA THR A 283 -0.14 10.78 -0.71
C THR A 283 -0.97 9.95 -1.70
N ASP A 284 -1.54 8.81 -1.28
CA ASP A 284 -2.40 7.93 -2.10
C ASP A 284 -3.52 8.65 -2.89
N SER A 285 -3.91 9.84 -2.41
CA SER A 285 -4.95 10.70 -2.97
C SER A 285 -4.50 12.15 -2.95
N ILE A 286 -4.84 12.91 -4.00
CA ILE A 286 -4.60 14.35 -4.03
C ILE A 286 -5.34 15.08 -2.89
N ILE A 287 -6.50 14.58 -2.47
CA ILE A 287 -7.35 15.25 -1.49
C ILE A 287 -6.68 15.22 -0.11
N SER A 288 -6.07 14.10 0.26
CA SER A 288 -5.32 13.97 1.52
C SER A 288 -4.07 14.84 1.57
N SER A 289 -3.60 15.35 0.43
CA SER A 289 -2.41 16.21 0.33
C SER A 289 -2.74 17.71 0.51
N ILE A 290 -4.02 18.10 0.44
CA ILE A 290 -4.48 19.48 0.64
C ILE A 290 -4.36 19.88 2.11
N GLN A 291 -3.67 20.99 2.38
CA GLN A 291 -3.38 21.45 3.74
C GLN A 291 -4.59 22.09 4.43
N SER A 292 -5.48 22.70 3.65
CA SER A 292 -6.68 23.36 4.17
C SER A 292 -7.76 22.33 4.54
N LYS A 293 -7.84 21.96 5.83
CA LYS A 293 -8.79 20.97 6.38
C LYS A 293 -10.24 21.14 5.90
N GLN A 294 -10.76 22.38 5.91
CA GLN A 294 -12.12 22.67 5.43
C GLN A 294 -12.35 22.33 3.94
N ILE A 295 -11.35 22.62 3.09
CA ILE A 295 -11.43 22.34 1.65
C ILE A 295 -11.29 20.84 1.42
N GLN A 296 -10.35 20.21 2.12
CA GLN A 296 -10.13 18.77 2.10
C GLN A 296 -11.39 17.99 2.48
N GLU A 297 -12.05 18.33 3.60
CA GLU A 297 -13.29 17.68 4.05
C GLU A 297 -14.45 17.89 3.08
N ALA A 298 -14.61 19.11 2.55
CA ALA A 298 -15.63 19.40 1.55
C ALA A 298 -15.40 18.60 0.25
N ALA A 299 -14.15 18.54 -0.24
CA ALA A 299 -13.79 17.75 -1.41
C ALA A 299 -14.02 16.25 -1.18
N ASN A 300 -13.65 15.73 0.00
CA ASN A 300 -13.91 14.34 0.40
C ASN A 300 -15.42 14.03 0.40
N LEU A 301 -16.26 14.92 0.93
CA LEU A 301 -17.72 14.75 0.91
C LEU A 301 -18.26 14.61 -0.52
N PHE A 302 -17.85 15.50 -1.43
CA PHE A 302 -18.33 15.48 -2.81
C PHE A 302 -17.79 14.27 -3.61
N ILE A 303 -16.54 13.85 -3.39
CA ILE A 303 -15.99 12.65 -4.03
C ILE A 303 -16.63 11.38 -3.46
N ALA A 304 -16.88 11.29 -2.15
CA ALA A 304 -17.61 10.17 -1.56
C ALA A 304 -19.03 10.06 -2.14
N ALA A 305 -19.75 11.19 -2.25
CA ALA A 305 -21.07 11.22 -2.86
C ALA A 305 -21.03 10.75 -4.32
N HIS A 306 -20.06 11.22 -5.10
CA HIS A 306 -19.82 10.75 -6.45
C HIS A 306 -19.62 9.21 -6.48
N CYS A 307 -18.67 8.68 -5.71
CA CYS A 307 -18.34 7.25 -5.75
C CYS A 307 -19.52 6.35 -5.35
N VAL A 308 -20.33 6.77 -4.38
CA VAL A 308 -21.57 6.08 -3.96
C VAL A 308 -22.61 6.05 -5.08
N LEU A 309 -22.80 7.17 -5.77
CA LEU A 309 -23.74 7.28 -6.91
C LEU A 309 -23.23 6.45 -8.10
N THR A 310 -21.94 6.50 -8.39
CA THR A 310 -21.31 5.73 -9.47
C THR A 310 -21.35 4.22 -9.19
N LEU A 311 -21.14 3.79 -7.95
CA LEU A 311 -21.28 2.38 -7.55
C LEU A 311 -22.69 1.84 -7.81
N THR A 312 -23.72 2.66 -7.57
CA THR A 312 -25.12 2.31 -7.88
C THR A 312 -25.32 2.04 -9.38
N ILE A 313 -24.63 2.82 -10.23
CA ILE A 313 -24.70 2.69 -11.69
C ILE A 313 -23.97 1.43 -12.14
N THR A 314 -22.77 1.17 -11.63
CA THR A 314 -21.88 0.08 -12.09
C THR A 314 -22.33 -1.30 -11.63
N ILE A 315 -22.95 -1.42 -10.44
CA ILE A 315 -23.42 -2.71 -9.91
C ILE A 315 -24.73 -3.18 -10.57
N ASN A 316 -25.54 -2.25 -11.11
CA ASN A 316 -26.86 -2.60 -11.65
C ASN A 316 -26.80 -3.55 -12.87
N PRO A 317 -25.90 -3.38 -13.86
CA PRO A 317 -25.76 -4.35 -14.95
C PRO A 317 -25.39 -5.76 -14.47
N LEU A 318 -24.54 -5.89 -13.44
CA LEU A 318 -24.20 -7.20 -12.84
C LEU A 318 -25.44 -7.85 -12.24
N ASN A 319 -26.23 -7.07 -11.50
CA ASN A 319 -27.48 -7.51 -10.90
C ASN A 319 -28.47 -8.01 -11.95
N GLN A 320 -28.68 -7.20 -13.00
CA GLN A 320 -29.61 -7.55 -14.07
C GLN A 320 -29.17 -8.77 -14.84
N GLU A 321 -27.86 -8.99 -15.05
CA GLU A 321 -27.41 -10.19 -15.75
C GLU A 321 -27.67 -11.44 -14.93
N LEU A 322 -27.28 -11.46 -13.66
CA LEU A 322 -27.49 -12.65 -12.83
C LEU A 322 -28.97 -12.96 -12.65
N GLU A 323 -29.82 -11.93 -12.54
CA GLU A 323 -31.28 -12.07 -12.57
C GLU A 323 -31.76 -12.75 -13.87
N ASN A 324 -31.25 -12.33 -15.03
CA ASN A 324 -31.61 -12.92 -16.33
C ASN A 324 -31.11 -14.36 -16.45
N SER A 325 -29.87 -14.64 -16.03
CA SER A 325 -29.28 -15.98 -16.07
C SER A 325 -30.04 -16.98 -15.20
N LEU A 326 -30.66 -16.50 -14.11
CA LEU A 326 -31.51 -17.30 -13.23
C LEU A 326 -33.00 -17.29 -13.63
N GLY A 327 -33.37 -16.61 -14.72
CA GLY A 327 -34.74 -16.55 -15.22
C GLY A 327 -35.71 -15.80 -14.29
N LEU A 328 -35.22 -14.85 -13.49
CA LEU A 328 -36.04 -14.13 -12.51
C LEU A 328 -36.86 -12.99 -13.15
N PRO A 329 -38.11 -12.80 -12.72
CA PRO A 329 -38.96 -11.71 -13.23
C PRO A 329 -38.41 -10.34 -12.82
N HIS A 330 -38.49 -9.35 -13.73
CA HIS A 330 -37.96 -8.00 -13.53
C HIS A 330 -38.76 -7.11 -12.56
N GLY A 331 -39.80 -7.65 -11.92
CA GLY A 331 -40.58 -6.99 -10.88
C GLY A 331 -39.85 -6.97 -9.54
N PHE A 332 -40.40 -6.24 -8.56
CA PHE A 332 -39.94 -6.36 -7.18
C PHE A 332 -40.39 -7.72 -6.63
N GLY A 333 -39.46 -8.50 -6.08
CA GLY A 333 -39.75 -9.84 -5.57
C GLY A 333 -38.57 -10.41 -4.78
N VAL A 334 -38.82 -11.48 -4.02
CA VAL A 334 -37.83 -12.08 -3.11
C VAL A 334 -36.56 -12.55 -3.86
N GLY A 335 -36.72 -13.14 -5.05
CA GLY A 335 -35.58 -13.58 -5.86
C GLY A 335 -34.65 -12.43 -6.28
N ARG A 336 -35.22 -11.26 -6.60
CA ARG A 336 -34.46 -10.05 -6.91
C ARG A 336 -33.68 -9.55 -5.70
N VAL A 337 -34.34 -9.48 -4.54
CA VAL A 337 -33.69 -9.09 -3.27
C VAL A 337 -32.53 -10.04 -2.96
N ALA A 338 -32.73 -11.35 -3.10
CA ALA A 338 -31.70 -12.35 -2.85
C ALA A 338 -30.50 -12.25 -3.80
N VAL A 339 -30.73 -12.10 -5.12
CA VAL A 339 -29.64 -11.99 -6.11
C VAL A 339 -28.82 -10.73 -5.92
N ARG A 340 -29.47 -9.59 -5.68
CA ARG A 340 -28.77 -8.32 -5.46
C ARG A 340 -28.03 -8.30 -4.13
N ALA A 341 -28.61 -8.90 -3.08
CA ALA A 341 -27.93 -9.09 -1.81
C ALA A 341 -26.70 -9.97 -1.97
N PHE A 342 -26.79 -11.05 -2.75
CA PHE A 342 -25.68 -11.93 -3.06
C PHE A 342 -24.54 -11.17 -3.76
N ILE A 343 -24.83 -10.44 -4.84
CA ILE A 343 -23.80 -9.69 -5.58
C ILE A 343 -23.14 -8.63 -4.70
N LEU A 344 -23.92 -7.83 -3.97
CA LEU A 344 -23.36 -6.80 -3.07
C LEU A 344 -22.55 -7.44 -1.94
N SER A 345 -22.98 -8.58 -1.41
CA SER A 345 -22.23 -9.34 -0.40
C SER A 345 -20.93 -9.89 -0.97
N SER A 346 -20.90 -10.37 -2.21
CA SER A 346 -19.67 -10.83 -2.89
C SER A 346 -18.69 -9.68 -3.13
N VAL A 347 -19.19 -8.51 -3.56
CA VAL A 347 -18.39 -7.28 -3.71
C VAL A 347 -17.80 -6.87 -2.36
N THR A 348 -18.62 -6.87 -1.31
CA THR A 348 -18.21 -6.51 0.04
C THR A 348 -17.21 -7.52 0.60
N PHE A 349 -17.43 -8.82 0.38
CA PHE A 349 -16.49 -9.87 0.81
C PHE A 349 -15.12 -9.68 0.17
N LEU A 350 -15.04 -9.45 -1.15
CA LEU A 350 -13.74 -9.22 -1.79
C LEU A 350 -13.06 -7.94 -1.29
N ALA A 351 -13.83 -6.87 -1.05
CA ALA A 351 -13.30 -5.64 -0.45
C ALA A 351 -12.75 -5.87 0.97
N LEU A 352 -13.40 -6.74 1.77
CA LEU A 352 -12.92 -7.12 3.09
C LEU A 352 -11.71 -8.07 3.03
N SER A 353 -11.60 -8.89 1.99
CA SER A 353 -10.47 -9.80 1.78
C SER A 353 -9.19 -9.08 1.33
N ILE A 354 -9.33 -8.06 0.49
CA ILE A 354 -8.20 -7.29 -0.08
C ILE A 354 -8.49 -5.80 0.14
N PRO A 355 -8.28 -5.25 1.35
CA PRO A 355 -8.56 -3.85 1.67
C PRO A 355 -7.49 -2.89 1.12
N SER A 356 -6.94 -3.17 -0.08
CA SER A 356 -5.93 -2.34 -0.74
C SER A 356 -6.45 -1.74 -2.05
N PHE A 357 -6.53 -0.41 -2.08
CA PHE A 357 -7.13 0.32 -3.21
C PHE A 357 -6.22 0.34 -4.46
N GLY A 358 -4.93 0.70 -4.29
CA GLY A 358 -3.99 0.89 -5.41
C GLY A 358 -3.69 -0.39 -6.22
N PRO A 359 -3.24 -1.48 -5.59
CA PRO A 359 -2.90 -2.71 -6.31
C PRO A 359 -4.12 -3.31 -7.04
N LEU A 360 -5.30 -3.29 -6.41
CA LEU A 360 -6.53 -3.77 -7.02
C LEU A 360 -6.92 -2.96 -8.26
N LEU A 361 -6.80 -1.63 -8.19
CA LEU A 361 -7.02 -0.73 -9.31
C LEU A 361 -6.08 -1.05 -10.48
N ASN A 362 -4.80 -1.32 -10.19
CA ASN A 362 -3.81 -1.70 -11.20
C ASN A 362 -4.12 -3.04 -11.88
N VAL A 363 -4.57 -4.05 -11.13
CA VAL A 363 -5.00 -5.34 -11.70
C VAL A 363 -6.18 -5.12 -12.64
N ILE A 364 -7.20 -4.38 -12.22
CA ILE A 364 -8.40 -4.12 -13.03
C ILE A 364 -8.03 -3.33 -14.30
N GLY A 365 -7.22 -2.28 -14.15
CA GLY A 365 -6.72 -1.44 -15.23
C GLY A 365 -5.88 -2.20 -16.26
N GLY A 366 -4.94 -3.02 -15.78
CA GLY A 366 -4.03 -3.80 -16.63
C GLY A 366 -4.70 -4.98 -17.33
N THR A 367 -5.76 -5.56 -16.76
CA THR A 367 -6.45 -6.73 -17.33
C THR A 367 -7.73 -6.35 -18.08
N THR A 368 -8.82 -6.22 -17.33
CA THR A 368 -10.17 -6.13 -17.89
C THR A 368 -10.39 -4.82 -18.65
N VAL A 369 -9.89 -3.70 -18.14
CA VAL A 369 -10.00 -2.40 -18.81
C VAL A 369 -9.16 -2.38 -20.09
N ALA A 370 -7.93 -2.90 -20.09
CA ALA A 370 -7.14 -3.02 -21.31
C ALA A 370 -7.87 -3.85 -22.40
N LEU A 371 -8.53 -4.93 -22.01
CA LEU A 371 -9.30 -5.76 -22.93
C LEU A 371 -10.56 -5.06 -23.46
N THR A 372 -11.40 -4.49 -22.59
CA THR A 372 -12.66 -3.84 -22.99
C THR A 372 -12.45 -2.48 -23.64
N SER A 373 -11.43 -1.72 -23.24
CA SER A 373 -11.28 -0.33 -23.69
C SER A 373 -10.36 -0.19 -24.90
N ALA A 374 -9.46 -1.16 -25.13
CA ALA A 374 -8.52 -1.12 -26.26
C ALA A 374 -8.64 -2.35 -27.18
N VAL A 375 -8.44 -3.57 -26.67
CA VAL A 375 -8.28 -4.76 -27.51
C VAL A 375 -9.57 -5.14 -28.25
N LEU A 376 -10.67 -5.33 -27.52
CA LEU A 376 -11.94 -5.80 -28.09
C LEU A 376 -12.55 -4.81 -29.11
N PRO A 377 -12.62 -3.48 -28.85
CA PRO A 377 -13.11 -2.53 -29.85
C PRO A 377 -12.34 -2.56 -31.18
N CYS A 378 -11.01 -2.65 -31.11
CA CYS A 378 -10.14 -2.74 -32.29
C CYS A 378 -10.36 -4.04 -33.07
N LEU A 379 -10.45 -5.17 -32.37
CA LEU A 379 -10.75 -6.46 -32.99
C LEU A 379 -12.13 -6.43 -33.67
N PHE A 380 -13.17 -5.98 -32.97
CA PHE A 380 -14.52 -5.93 -33.55
C PHE A 380 -14.57 -5.02 -34.76
N SER A 381 -13.86 -3.89 -34.70
CA SER A 381 -13.80 -2.96 -35.83
C SER A 381 -13.12 -3.56 -37.05
N MET A 382 -12.02 -4.29 -36.87
CA MET A 382 -11.35 -4.98 -37.97
C MET A 382 -12.29 -5.97 -38.67
N PHE A 383 -12.94 -6.86 -37.92
CA PHE A 383 -13.85 -7.86 -38.49
C PHE A 383 -15.10 -7.23 -39.13
N LEU A 384 -15.78 -6.32 -38.43
CA LEU A 384 -17.00 -5.68 -38.97
C LEU A 384 -16.71 -4.82 -40.20
N LYS A 385 -15.55 -4.17 -40.28
CA LYS A 385 -15.17 -3.39 -41.46
C LYS A 385 -14.77 -4.28 -42.64
N ALA A 386 -14.07 -5.38 -42.39
CA ALA A 386 -13.80 -6.39 -43.39
C ALA A 386 -15.09 -6.96 -43.98
N MET A 387 -16.10 -7.22 -43.13
CA MET A 387 -17.42 -7.68 -43.56
C MET A 387 -18.11 -6.73 -44.54
N GLU A 388 -17.99 -5.40 -44.39
CA GLU A 388 -18.58 -4.44 -45.34
C GLU A 388 -18.01 -4.57 -46.77
N ARG A 389 -16.78 -5.09 -46.90
CA ARG A 389 -16.07 -5.27 -48.18
C ARG A 389 -16.12 -6.70 -48.71
N ASP A 390 -16.53 -7.65 -47.89
CA ASP A 390 -16.68 -9.04 -48.31
C ASP A 390 -17.89 -9.20 -49.24
N VAL A 391 -17.59 -9.62 -50.47
CA VAL A 391 -18.57 -9.84 -51.55
C VAL A 391 -19.33 -11.15 -51.35
N THR A 392 -18.74 -12.13 -50.64
CA THR A 392 -19.30 -13.49 -50.52
C THR A 392 -20.47 -13.57 -49.54
N LYS A 393 -20.55 -12.64 -48.56
CA LYS A 393 -21.58 -12.57 -47.50
C LYS A 393 -21.76 -13.88 -46.70
N ALA A 394 -20.78 -14.78 -46.73
CA ALA A 394 -20.90 -16.11 -46.16
C ALA A 394 -20.24 -16.19 -44.77
N GLY A 395 -21.07 -16.33 -43.73
CA GLY A 395 -20.62 -16.73 -42.38
C GLY A 395 -19.64 -15.78 -41.68
N TYR A 396 -18.84 -16.36 -40.77
CA TYR A 396 -17.78 -15.65 -40.04
C TYR A 396 -16.49 -15.61 -40.88
N LEU A 397 -15.81 -14.46 -40.87
CA LEU A 397 -14.51 -14.33 -41.53
C LEU A 397 -13.40 -14.99 -40.71
N SER A 398 -12.40 -15.56 -41.39
CA SER A 398 -11.14 -15.94 -40.74
C SER A 398 -10.30 -14.70 -40.44
N LEU A 399 -9.37 -14.80 -39.47
CA LEU A 399 -8.48 -13.70 -39.12
C LEU A 399 -7.66 -13.20 -40.33
N ALA A 400 -7.17 -14.13 -41.17
CA ALA A 400 -6.44 -13.79 -42.39
C ALA A 400 -7.29 -13.00 -43.40
N GLN A 401 -8.56 -13.37 -43.57
CA GLN A 401 -9.50 -12.64 -44.42
C GLN A 401 -9.82 -11.25 -43.86
N ALA A 402 -10.02 -11.15 -42.54
CA ALA A 402 -10.29 -9.88 -41.87
C ALA A 402 -9.12 -8.90 -42.05
N ILE A 403 -7.88 -9.36 -41.88
CA ILE A 403 -6.67 -8.56 -42.09
C ILE A 403 -6.59 -8.08 -43.54
N LYS A 404 -6.81 -8.97 -44.52
CA LYS A 404 -6.69 -8.64 -45.95
C LYS A 404 -7.72 -7.62 -46.44
N LEU A 405 -8.95 -7.68 -45.93
CA LEU A 405 -10.07 -6.83 -46.39
C LEU A 405 -10.13 -5.48 -45.68
N THR A 406 -9.57 -5.39 -44.47
CA THR A 406 -9.55 -4.14 -43.68
C THR A 406 -8.64 -3.09 -44.34
N PRO A 407 -9.06 -1.81 -44.42
CA PRO A 407 -8.19 -0.75 -44.94
C PRO A 407 -6.89 -0.63 -44.12
N TRP A 408 -5.75 -0.55 -44.81
CA TRP A 408 -4.41 -0.49 -44.20
C TRP A 408 -4.24 0.59 -43.11
N PRO A 409 -4.68 1.86 -43.28
CA PRO A 409 -4.53 2.86 -42.22
C PRO A 409 -5.22 2.48 -40.92
N ARG A 410 -6.40 1.84 -41.03
CA ARG A 410 -7.18 1.38 -39.89
C ARG A 410 -6.57 0.14 -39.25
N LEU A 411 -6.04 -0.76 -40.08
CA LEU A 411 -5.34 -1.95 -39.61
C LEU A 411 -4.10 -1.57 -38.78
N ILE A 412 -3.29 -0.61 -39.25
CA ILE A 412 -2.10 -0.12 -38.53
C ILE A 412 -2.51 0.52 -37.20
N ALA A 413 -3.51 1.39 -37.19
CA ALA A 413 -3.99 2.04 -35.96
C ALA A 413 -4.52 1.01 -34.94
N ASN A 414 -5.35 0.06 -35.37
CA ASN A 414 -5.87 -1.00 -34.51
C ASN A 414 -4.74 -1.89 -33.96
N PHE A 415 -3.78 -2.26 -34.81
CA PHE A 415 -2.66 -3.11 -34.40
C PHE A 415 -1.78 -2.39 -33.36
N LEU A 416 -1.47 -1.10 -33.57
CA LEU A 416 -0.70 -0.30 -32.62
C LEU A 416 -1.39 -0.24 -31.25
N VAL A 417 -2.69 0.05 -31.22
CA VAL A 417 -3.47 0.11 -29.98
C VAL A 417 -3.52 -1.24 -29.27
N ILE A 418 -3.71 -2.34 -30.01
CA ILE A 418 -3.73 -3.69 -29.45
C ILE A 418 -2.37 -4.05 -28.84
N VAL A 419 -1.27 -3.80 -29.55
CA VAL A 419 0.09 -4.13 -29.07
C VAL A 419 0.43 -3.34 -27.82
N LEU A 420 0.18 -2.02 -27.83
CA LEU A 420 0.41 -1.17 -26.65
C LEU A 420 -0.45 -1.61 -25.45
N ALA A 421 -1.73 -1.92 -25.68
CA ALA A 421 -2.63 -2.35 -24.61
C ALA A 421 -2.24 -3.71 -24.03
N ILE A 422 -1.81 -4.67 -24.87
CA ILE A 422 -1.32 -5.96 -24.38
C ILE A 422 -0.01 -5.77 -23.61
N LEU A 423 0.93 -4.97 -24.11
CA LEU A 423 2.22 -4.73 -23.45
C LEU A 423 2.05 -4.02 -22.10
N PHE A 424 1.31 -2.91 -22.06
CA PHE A 424 1.03 -2.21 -20.80
C PHE A 424 0.19 -3.08 -19.87
N GLY A 425 -0.81 -3.78 -20.41
CA GLY A 425 -1.69 -4.64 -19.63
C GLY A 425 -0.96 -5.78 -18.96
N THR A 426 -0.11 -6.52 -19.67
CA THR A 426 0.64 -7.65 -19.10
C THR A 426 1.65 -7.20 -18.06
N VAL A 427 2.45 -6.18 -18.37
CA VAL A 427 3.50 -5.68 -17.46
C VAL A 427 2.87 -5.12 -16.17
N THR A 428 1.81 -4.33 -16.29
CA THR A 428 1.06 -3.82 -15.13
C THR A 428 0.45 -4.95 -14.32
N THR A 429 -0.17 -5.94 -14.97
CA THR A 429 -0.82 -7.05 -14.28
C THR A 429 0.18 -7.87 -13.48
N ILE A 430 1.33 -8.21 -14.07
CA ILE A 430 2.39 -8.96 -13.38
C ILE A 430 2.89 -8.16 -12.18
N SER A 431 3.14 -6.86 -12.35
CA SER A 431 3.59 -6.00 -11.25
C SER A 431 2.56 -5.87 -10.14
N ALA A 432 1.27 -5.70 -10.49
CA ALA A 432 0.19 -5.58 -9.51
C ALA A 432 -0.06 -6.89 -8.75
N TRP A 433 0.10 -8.05 -9.40
CA TRP A 433 0.09 -9.35 -8.72
C TRP A 433 1.29 -9.53 -7.80
N LYS A 434 2.49 -9.12 -8.22
CA LYS A 434 3.67 -9.11 -7.36
C LYS A 434 3.44 -8.21 -6.14
N ASP A 435 2.87 -7.03 -6.35
CA ASP A 435 2.55 -6.10 -5.27
C ASP A 435 1.51 -6.69 -4.31
N LEU A 436 0.41 -7.28 -4.81
CA LEU A 436 -0.58 -7.99 -3.99
C LEU A 436 -0.04 -9.21 -3.24
N TYR A 437 1.03 -9.84 -3.74
CA TYR A 437 1.64 -11.03 -3.14
C TYR A 437 2.79 -10.70 -2.18
N VAL A 438 3.56 -9.65 -2.47
CA VAL A 438 4.76 -9.25 -1.73
C VAL A 438 4.45 -8.19 -0.67
N SER A 439 3.48 -7.30 -0.89
CA SER A 439 2.89 -6.58 0.25
C SER A 439 2.27 -7.64 1.14
N GLU A 440 2.79 -7.77 2.37
CA GLU A 440 2.18 -8.60 3.41
C GLU A 440 0.67 -8.41 3.31
N MET A 441 -0.07 -9.42 2.84
CA MET A 441 -1.48 -9.25 2.52
C MET A 441 -2.12 -8.62 3.74
N SER A 442 -2.53 -7.35 3.63
CA SER A 442 -3.18 -6.63 4.72
C SER A 442 -4.28 -7.57 5.20
N ALA A 443 -4.14 -8.08 6.43
CA ALA A 443 -4.91 -9.24 6.86
C ALA A 443 -6.38 -8.95 6.56
N PRO A 444 -7.11 -9.90 5.94
CA PRO A 444 -8.52 -9.71 5.66
C PRO A 444 -9.24 -9.11 6.87
N CYS A 445 -10.14 -8.16 6.63
CA CYS A 445 -10.86 -7.46 7.69
C CYS A 445 -11.57 -8.42 8.67
N TYR A 446 -11.90 -9.64 8.23
CA TYR A 446 -12.53 -10.68 9.04
C TYR A 446 -11.54 -11.61 9.77
N SER A 447 -10.25 -11.58 9.45
CA SER A 447 -9.18 -12.27 10.19
C SER A 447 -8.43 -11.36 11.16
N MET A 448 -8.64 -10.03 11.06
CA MET A 448 -8.19 -9.10 12.09
C MET A 448 -9.03 -9.30 13.35
N ASN A 449 -8.51 -10.07 14.32
CA ASN A 449 -8.99 -9.98 15.70
C ASN A 449 -8.82 -8.53 16.18
N TYR A 450 -9.87 -7.98 16.79
CA TYR A 450 -9.94 -6.60 17.30
C TYR A 450 -8.83 -6.32 18.34
N HIS A 451 -7.60 -6.11 17.88
CA HIS A 451 -6.61 -5.33 18.60
C HIS A 451 -6.89 -3.87 18.32
N ILE A 452 -7.07 -3.12 19.41
CA ILE A 452 -7.23 -1.67 19.42
C ILE A 452 -6.11 -1.07 18.58
N THR A 453 -6.44 -0.64 17.36
CA THR A 453 -5.52 0.10 16.51
C THR A 453 -5.41 1.49 17.11
N ILE A 454 -4.32 1.76 17.83
CA ILE A 454 -3.89 3.13 18.11
C ILE A 454 -3.58 3.73 16.73
N SER A 455 -4.38 4.68 16.28
CA SER A 455 -4.11 5.39 15.04
C SER A 455 -2.76 6.08 15.16
N GLN A 456 -1.79 5.67 14.35
CA GLN A 456 -0.67 6.54 14.00
C GLN A 456 -1.21 7.69 13.17
N THR A 457 -1.71 8.73 13.83
CA THR A 457 -1.80 10.05 13.23
C THR A 457 -0.39 10.61 13.20
N ASN A 458 0.29 10.46 12.05
CA ASN A 458 1.32 11.40 11.65
C ASN A 458 0.61 12.74 11.37
N HIS A 459 0.34 13.49 12.44
CA HIS A 459 0.09 14.92 12.38
C HIS A 459 1.27 15.59 13.06
N CYS A 460 1.96 16.47 12.33
CA CYS A 460 2.71 17.56 12.93
C CYS A 460 1.78 18.26 13.94
N CYS A 461 2.15 18.24 15.22
CA CYS A 461 1.49 18.91 16.36
C CYS A 461 -0.03 18.69 16.56
N PRO A 462 -0.48 18.22 17.74
CA PRO A 462 -1.85 18.47 18.19
C PRO A 462 -2.03 19.97 18.47
N GLN A 463 -2.94 20.61 17.74
CA GLN A 463 -3.25 22.04 17.84
C GLN A 463 -4.25 22.35 18.97
N GLU A 464 -4.13 21.68 20.12
CA GLU A 464 -4.99 21.89 21.30
C GLU A 464 -4.21 21.90 22.62
N ILE A 465 -3.01 22.48 22.67
CA ILE A 465 -2.39 23.02 23.92
C ILE A 465 -1.50 24.21 23.53
N ALA A 466 -2.06 25.26 22.91
CA ALA A 466 -1.30 26.45 22.53
C ALA A 466 -1.72 27.73 23.26
N ASP A 467 -2.66 27.67 24.21
CA ASP A 467 -3.18 28.86 24.89
C ASP A 467 -2.80 29.00 26.38
N GLU A 468 -1.93 28.14 26.95
CA GLU A 468 -1.52 28.24 28.37
C GLU A 468 -0.01 28.20 28.66
N CYS A 469 0.88 28.41 27.68
CA CYS A 469 2.31 28.57 27.98
C CYS A 469 2.73 30.04 27.91
N ARG A 470 2.94 30.68 29.06
CA ARG A 470 3.66 31.96 29.15
C ARG A 470 5.16 31.73 28.93
N PRO A 471 5.91 32.70 28.37
CA PRO A 471 7.33 32.52 28.10
C PRO A 471 8.12 32.54 29.42
N GLY A 472 8.77 31.43 29.77
CA GLY A 472 9.77 31.39 30.85
C GLY A 472 9.77 30.19 31.81
N GLU A 473 8.87 29.20 31.68
CA GLU A 473 8.86 28.03 32.57
C GLU A 473 9.03 26.70 31.80
N THR A 474 9.90 25.84 32.32
CA THR A 474 10.15 24.48 31.83
C THR A 474 9.03 23.53 32.23
N CYS A 475 8.37 22.88 31.26
CA CYS A 475 7.38 21.84 31.53
C CYS A 475 8.08 20.52 31.92
N GLU A 476 8.07 20.16 33.21
CA GLU A 476 8.40 18.80 33.66
C GLU A 476 7.18 17.88 33.56
N TRP A 477 7.36 16.68 33.01
CA TRP A 477 6.32 15.64 32.95
C TRP A 477 6.18 14.92 34.31
N PRO A 478 4.97 14.51 34.74
CA PRO A 478 4.81 13.69 35.94
C PRO A 478 5.42 12.29 35.75
N PRO A 479 6.10 11.71 36.76
CA PRO A 479 6.90 10.49 36.63
C PRO A 479 6.11 9.18 36.48
N THR A 480 4.79 9.23 36.25
CA THR A 480 3.93 8.03 36.18
C THR A 480 3.53 7.58 34.77
N LEU A 481 3.80 8.37 33.72
CA LEU A 481 3.41 8.03 32.33
C LEU A 481 4.56 7.53 31.44
N VAL A 482 5.82 7.62 31.91
CA VAL A 482 7.01 7.25 31.13
C VAL A 482 7.26 5.73 31.12
N ARG A 483 6.66 4.96 32.04
CA ARG A 483 6.88 3.50 32.14
C ARG A 483 6.03 2.63 31.20
N SER A 484 4.97 3.14 30.57
CA SER A 484 4.08 2.31 29.72
C SER A 484 4.30 2.44 28.21
N LEU A 485 5.22 3.29 27.75
CA LEU A 485 5.43 3.58 26.32
C LEU A 485 6.70 2.95 25.71
N GLN A 486 7.60 2.38 26.52
CA GLN A 486 8.81 1.72 26.00
C GLN A 486 8.61 0.25 25.61
N VAL A 487 7.60 -0.45 26.13
CA VAL A 487 7.46 -1.91 25.92
C VAL A 487 6.64 -2.26 24.66
N SER A 488 5.75 -1.38 24.20
CA SER A 488 4.84 -1.69 23.08
C SER A 488 5.48 -1.67 21.69
N LYS A 489 6.76 -1.27 21.56
CA LYS A 489 7.51 -1.28 20.28
C LYS A 489 8.21 -2.60 19.98
N ILE A 490 8.36 -3.49 20.97
CA ILE A 490 9.16 -4.72 20.83
C ILE A 490 8.33 -5.89 20.30
N ILE A 491 7.04 -5.98 20.61
CA ILE A 491 6.22 -7.18 20.31
C ILE A 491 5.70 -7.24 18.86
N ILE A 492 5.55 -6.12 18.15
CA ILE A 492 5.02 -6.13 16.77
C ILE A 492 6.06 -6.61 15.74
N TYR A 493 7.34 -6.63 16.10
CA TYR A 493 8.41 -6.92 15.14
C TYR A 493 8.77 -8.41 14.97
N LEU A 494 8.10 -9.32 15.68
CA LEU A 494 8.51 -10.73 15.77
C LEU A 494 7.74 -11.72 14.88
N TYR A 495 6.65 -11.34 14.21
CA TYR A 495 5.80 -12.35 13.54
C TYR A 495 5.93 -12.49 12.01
N MET A 496 6.81 -11.75 11.31
CA MET A 496 6.74 -11.68 9.83
C MET A 496 8.08 -11.83 9.09
N SER A 497 8.92 -12.79 9.48
CA SER A 497 10.12 -13.10 8.69
C SER A 497 10.42 -14.60 8.65
N ASP A 498 9.55 -15.36 8.02
CA ASP A 498 9.97 -16.64 7.47
C ASP A 498 9.25 -16.90 6.15
N GLN A 499 10.04 -16.92 5.07
CA GLN A 499 9.89 -17.73 3.83
C GLN A 499 10.54 -17.01 2.61
N ASN A 500 11.70 -17.54 2.24
CA ASN A 500 12.29 -17.61 0.90
C ASN A 500 13.12 -16.43 0.35
N LEU A 501 14.41 -16.46 0.68
CA LEU A 501 15.51 -15.99 -0.18
C LEU A 501 16.49 -17.16 -0.40
N ALA A 502 16.47 -17.72 -1.61
CA ALA A 502 17.60 -18.47 -2.15
C ALA A 502 17.73 -18.18 -3.65
N GLU A 503 18.99 -18.04 -4.07
CA GLU A 503 19.50 -17.89 -5.43
C GLU A 503 19.47 -16.48 -6.05
N GLN A 504 20.61 -15.79 -5.97
CA GLN A 504 21.41 -15.48 -7.17
C GLN A 504 22.84 -15.06 -6.76
N GLY A 505 23.81 -15.66 -7.45
CA GLY A 505 25.25 -15.54 -7.20
C GLY A 505 25.90 -14.26 -7.73
N PRO A 506 27.22 -14.11 -7.53
CA PRO A 506 27.92 -12.85 -7.73
C PRO A 506 28.34 -12.64 -9.19
N LEU A 507 28.18 -11.43 -9.70
CA LEU A 507 28.82 -10.99 -10.96
C LEU A 507 29.99 -10.06 -10.64
N GLN A 508 31.09 -10.36 -11.34
CA GLN A 508 32.47 -9.95 -11.13
C GLN A 508 32.74 -8.48 -11.46
N ASN A 509 33.79 -7.97 -10.80
CA ASN A 509 34.56 -6.80 -11.17
C ASN A 509 35.20 -6.99 -12.54
N ASP A 510 35.30 -5.92 -13.33
CA ASP A 510 36.43 -5.67 -14.23
C ASP A 510 36.68 -4.16 -14.33
N GLU A 511 37.96 -3.82 -14.25
CA GLU A 511 38.56 -2.48 -14.27
C GLU A 511 38.95 -2.04 -15.69
N GLU A 512 39.08 -0.70 -15.83
CA GLU A 512 39.98 0.09 -16.70
C GLU A 512 39.84 0.16 -18.25
N GLY A 513 39.78 1.41 -18.74
CA GLY A 513 40.77 1.89 -19.72
C GLY A 513 40.34 2.40 -21.12
N GLN A 514 40.08 3.72 -21.22
CA GLN A 514 40.42 4.68 -22.31
C GLN A 514 39.87 4.55 -23.76
N GLY A 515 39.39 5.69 -24.30
CA GLY A 515 39.29 5.95 -25.75
C GLY A 515 38.20 6.93 -26.24
N ASP A 516 38.43 8.23 -26.05
CA ASP A 516 38.07 9.42 -26.87
C ASP A 516 36.69 9.70 -27.51
N GLU A 517 36.20 10.88 -27.10
CA GLU A 517 35.67 12.03 -27.87
C GLU A 517 34.20 12.19 -28.33
N GLN A 518 33.60 13.25 -27.75
CA GLN A 518 32.66 14.26 -28.29
C GLN A 518 31.15 13.94 -28.42
N HIS A 519 30.36 14.36 -27.43
CA HIS A 519 29.43 15.50 -27.58
C HIS A 519 28.85 15.92 -26.21
N GLY A 520 29.10 17.17 -25.82
CA GLY A 520 28.72 17.74 -24.54
C GLY A 520 27.21 18.00 -24.40
N LYS A 521 26.61 17.42 -23.36
CA LYS A 521 25.50 18.01 -22.62
C LYS A 521 25.90 17.97 -21.15
N GLU A 522 26.14 19.15 -20.59
CA GLU A 522 26.49 19.31 -19.18
C GLU A 522 25.42 18.68 -18.29
N LYS A 523 25.80 17.64 -17.55
CA LYS A 523 25.03 17.10 -16.42
C LYS A 523 24.88 18.24 -15.41
N GLN A 524 23.67 18.75 -15.20
CA GLN A 524 23.39 19.60 -14.04
C GLN A 524 23.77 18.81 -12.78
N LYS A 525 24.78 19.32 -12.08
CA LYS A 525 25.35 18.73 -10.87
C LYS A 525 24.27 18.84 -9.79
N ARG A 526 23.81 17.71 -9.23
CA ARG A 526 22.89 17.72 -8.08
C ARG A 526 23.51 18.56 -6.97
N GLU A 527 22.77 19.52 -6.43
CA GLU A 527 23.19 20.30 -5.27
C GLU A 527 22.91 19.47 -4.01
N TYR A 528 23.93 18.73 -3.58
CA TYR A 528 23.95 18.06 -2.28
C TYR A 528 24.34 19.02 -1.17
N ASN A 529 23.96 18.72 0.08
CA ASN A 529 24.30 19.51 1.28
C ASN A 529 23.51 20.82 1.38
N GLN A 530 22.18 20.74 1.40
CA GLN A 530 21.27 21.89 1.55
C GLN A 530 21.13 22.32 3.01
N PHE A 531 22.26 22.59 3.66
CA PHE A 531 22.29 23.13 5.02
C PHE A 531 23.19 24.37 5.05
N ASP A 532 22.77 25.38 5.81
CA ASP A 532 23.55 26.61 5.98
C ASP A 532 24.15 26.67 7.40
N LEU A 533 25.41 26.27 7.51
CA LEU A 533 26.18 26.34 8.76
C LEU A 533 26.54 27.78 9.15
N SER A 534 26.34 28.78 8.28
CA SER A 534 26.62 30.19 8.61
C SER A 534 25.71 30.71 9.72
N VAL A 535 24.48 30.19 9.79
CA VAL A 535 23.45 30.57 10.75
C VAL A 535 23.73 30.01 12.16
N ILE A 536 24.52 28.93 12.26
CA ILE A 536 24.81 28.26 13.52
C ILE A 536 25.93 28.99 14.28
N PRO A 537 25.73 29.34 15.57
CA PRO A 537 26.77 29.93 16.41
C PRO A 537 28.04 29.08 16.49
N VAL A 538 29.20 29.72 16.55
CA VAL A 538 30.52 29.03 16.54
C VAL A 538 30.76 28.24 17.85
N ASP A 539 30.10 28.65 18.92
CA ASP A 539 30.16 28.05 20.25
C ASP A 539 29.09 26.99 20.52
N GLU A 540 28.30 26.64 19.50
CA GLU A 540 27.27 25.60 19.56
C GLU A 540 27.88 24.24 19.94
N THR A 541 27.21 23.54 20.86
CA THR A 541 27.65 22.23 21.36
C THR A 541 26.92 21.07 20.67
N ASP A 542 25.80 21.36 20.00
CA ASP A 542 24.90 20.38 19.43
C ASP A 542 24.49 20.82 18.03
N ILE A 543 24.82 20.01 17.02
CA ILE A 543 24.43 20.28 15.63
C ILE A 543 23.58 19.12 15.14
N ASP A 544 22.35 19.42 14.77
CA ASP A 544 21.43 18.48 14.14
C ASP A 544 21.21 18.85 12.67
N LEU A 545 21.63 17.94 11.81
CA LEU A 545 21.51 17.99 10.36
C LEU A 545 20.68 16.80 9.84
N THR A 546 19.69 16.37 10.62
CA THR A 546 18.74 15.33 10.23
C THR A 546 17.98 15.71 8.97
N HIS A 547 17.92 14.79 8.00
CA HIS A 547 17.14 14.94 6.77
C HIS A 547 17.51 16.17 5.92
N THR A 548 18.80 16.51 5.87
CA THR A 548 19.33 17.65 5.10
C THR A 548 19.86 17.26 3.73
N VAL A 549 19.65 16.01 3.32
CA VAL A 549 20.13 15.43 2.05
C VAL A 549 21.65 15.56 1.92
N ALA A 550 22.36 15.48 3.05
CA ALA A 550 23.81 15.50 3.11
C ALA A 550 24.37 14.25 2.40
N ASP A 551 25.22 14.43 1.39
CA ASP A 551 25.92 13.32 0.72
C ASP A 551 27.27 13.00 1.35
N ARG A 552 27.78 13.94 2.17
CA ARG A 552 29.02 13.84 2.93
C ARG A 552 28.89 14.67 4.20
N ILE A 553 29.74 14.38 5.19
CA ILE A 553 29.77 15.16 6.41
C ILE A 553 30.41 16.53 6.10
N PRO A 554 29.78 17.66 6.46
CA PRO A 554 30.33 18.98 6.17
C PRO A 554 31.61 19.26 6.94
N ASP A 555 32.35 20.28 6.48
CA ASP A 555 33.43 20.85 7.27
C ASP A 555 32.86 21.57 8.49
N LEU A 556 33.08 20.96 9.65
CA LEU A 556 32.63 21.45 10.95
C LEU A 556 33.79 22.06 11.76
N SER A 557 34.96 22.27 11.16
CA SER A 557 36.19 22.75 11.83
C SER A 557 36.03 24.07 12.60
N ARG A 558 35.06 24.92 12.20
CA ARG A 558 34.72 26.15 12.93
C ARG A 558 34.12 25.90 14.31
N PHE A 559 33.42 24.79 14.53
CA PHE A 559 32.68 24.52 15.77
C PHE A 559 33.58 23.89 16.84
N THR A 560 34.42 24.72 17.45
CA THR A 560 35.45 24.30 18.43
C THR A 560 34.90 23.75 19.75
N LYS A 561 33.60 23.93 20.01
CA LYS A 561 32.91 23.41 21.21
C LYS A 561 31.92 22.29 20.93
N LEU A 562 31.80 21.85 19.67
CA LEU A 562 30.83 20.84 19.25
C LEU A 562 31.05 19.52 19.99
N LYS A 563 30.01 19.00 20.63
CA LYS A 563 30.03 17.73 21.35
C LYS A 563 29.15 16.69 20.68
N ASN A 564 28.00 17.10 20.17
CA ASN A 564 27.00 16.19 19.63
C ASN A 564 26.70 16.56 18.18
N LEU A 565 26.79 15.58 17.29
CA LEU A 565 26.51 15.74 15.86
C LEU A 565 25.50 14.70 15.40
N SER A 566 24.34 15.16 14.94
CA SER A 566 23.29 14.32 14.38
C SER A 566 23.18 14.55 12.87
N LEU A 567 23.20 13.48 12.10
CA LEU A 567 23.15 13.43 10.63
C LEU A 567 22.20 12.31 10.18
N ARG A 568 21.09 12.13 10.89
CA ARG A 568 20.13 11.05 10.64
C ARG A 568 19.42 11.20 9.30
N THR A 569 19.06 10.09 8.67
CA THR A 569 18.24 10.05 7.44
C THR A 569 18.82 10.94 6.34
N ASN A 570 20.09 10.71 6.01
CA ASN A 570 20.84 11.44 4.98
C ASN A 570 21.33 10.48 3.87
N LEU A 571 22.16 10.97 2.96
CA LEU A 571 22.69 10.21 1.83
C LEU A 571 24.19 9.91 1.97
N ILE A 572 24.72 9.91 3.19
CA ILE A 572 26.15 9.78 3.45
C ILE A 572 26.60 8.36 3.09
N LYS A 573 27.53 8.25 2.14
CA LYS A 573 28.10 6.96 1.70
C LYS A 573 29.41 6.60 2.40
N GLU A 574 30.15 7.63 2.81
CA GLU A 574 31.44 7.49 3.46
C GLU A 574 31.60 8.55 4.54
N ILE A 575 32.21 8.15 5.64
CA ILE A 575 32.69 9.07 6.68
C ILE A 575 33.98 9.67 6.13
N ASN A 576 33.98 10.95 5.82
CA ASN A 576 35.11 11.67 5.23
C ASN A 576 36.02 12.29 6.31
N GLU A 577 37.12 12.92 5.90
CA GLU A 577 38.10 13.53 6.82
C GLU A 577 37.59 14.76 7.57
N ASN A 578 36.39 15.25 7.26
CA ASN A 578 35.83 16.45 7.88
C ASN A 578 35.44 16.23 9.35
N VAL A 579 35.32 14.97 9.80
CA VAL A 579 35.01 14.60 11.19
C VAL A 579 36.25 14.63 12.10
N ARG A 580 37.17 15.58 11.90
CA ARG A 580 38.40 15.71 12.71
C ARG A 580 38.19 16.56 13.97
N ILE A 581 37.06 16.36 14.64
CA ILE A 581 36.62 17.19 15.77
C ILE A 581 36.79 16.40 17.05
N THR A 582 37.98 16.48 17.64
CA THR A 582 38.38 15.64 18.78
C THR A 582 37.52 15.81 20.03
N GLN A 583 36.78 16.92 20.15
CA GLN A 583 35.88 17.18 21.28
C GLN A 583 34.51 16.50 21.17
N LEU A 584 34.18 15.85 20.04
CA LEU A 584 32.90 15.14 19.88
C LEU A 584 32.77 14.00 20.90
N THR A 585 31.62 13.96 21.56
CA THR A 585 31.19 12.92 22.49
C THR A 585 30.09 12.05 21.90
N GLU A 586 29.30 12.57 20.96
CA GLU A 586 28.20 11.84 20.32
C GLU A 586 28.14 12.10 18.82
N ILE A 587 28.01 11.02 18.05
CA ILE A 587 27.74 11.05 16.60
C ILE A 587 26.58 10.12 16.29
N ASP A 588 25.55 10.67 15.66
CA ASP A 588 24.39 9.93 15.16
C ASP A 588 24.36 9.97 13.62
N LEU A 589 24.63 8.82 13.00
CA LEU A 589 24.60 8.59 11.55
C LEU A 589 23.53 7.56 11.17
N TYR A 590 22.47 7.46 11.97
CA TYR A 590 21.30 6.61 11.73
C TYR A 590 20.71 6.81 10.33
N ASP A 591 20.37 5.74 9.63
CA ASP A 591 19.71 5.75 8.31
C ASP A 591 20.49 6.54 7.25
N ASN A 592 21.62 5.98 6.85
CA ASN A 592 22.52 6.50 5.82
C ASN A 592 22.93 5.37 4.86
N GLN A 593 23.94 5.61 4.01
CA GLN A 593 24.40 4.67 2.99
C GLN A 593 25.83 4.20 3.25
N ILE A 594 26.30 4.24 4.51
CA ILE A 594 27.69 3.96 4.89
C ILE A 594 27.98 2.47 4.70
N GLU A 595 29.02 2.15 3.94
CA GLU A 595 29.45 0.76 3.71
C GLU A 595 30.66 0.36 4.56
N LYS A 596 31.48 1.31 4.98
CA LYS A 596 32.69 1.10 5.78
C LYS A 596 32.84 2.18 6.84
N VAL A 597 33.28 1.76 8.02
CA VAL A 597 33.58 2.65 9.14
C VAL A 597 35.05 3.05 9.02
N GLN A 598 35.30 4.31 8.70
CA GLN A 598 36.64 4.85 8.46
C GLN A 598 36.72 6.29 8.97
N ASN A 599 37.94 6.81 9.13
CA ASN A 599 38.20 8.20 9.51
C ASN A 599 37.66 8.65 10.89
N LEU A 600 37.33 7.71 11.78
CA LEU A 600 36.92 8.00 13.16
C LEU A 600 38.10 7.98 14.16
N ASP A 601 39.30 7.56 13.74
CA ASP A 601 40.46 7.33 14.62
C ASP A 601 40.85 8.49 15.53
N CYS A 602 40.57 9.72 15.12
CA CYS A 602 40.92 10.93 15.87
C CYS A 602 39.90 11.31 16.95
N LEU A 603 38.74 10.65 17.01
CA LEU A 603 37.63 10.97 17.92
C LEU A 603 37.76 10.27 19.28
N ILE A 604 38.92 10.41 19.92
CA ILE A 604 39.27 9.69 21.16
C ILE A 604 38.33 9.93 22.35
N ASN A 605 37.54 11.01 22.31
CA ASN A 605 36.57 11.39 23.35
C ASN A 605 35.14 10.91 23.04
N LEU A 606 34.91 10.23 21.93
CA LEU A 606 33.58 9.78 21.53
C LEU A 606 33.05 8.76 22.54
N GLU A 607 31.86 9.01 23.08
CA GLU A 607 31.18 8.16 24.05
C GLU A 607 29.98 7.42 23.43
N ILE A 608 29.30 8.03 22.44
CA ILE A 608 28.11 7.48 21.79
C ILE A 608 28.28 7.53 20.27
N LEU A 609 28.08 6.39 19.61
CA LEU A 609 28.12 6.27 18.16
C LEU A 609 26.92 5.46 17.65
N ASP A 610 26.07 6.09 16.85
CA ASP A 610 24.99 5.41 16.13
C ASP A 610 25.29 5.31 14.64
N LEU A 611 25.37 4.08 14.14
CA LEU A 611 25.59 3.70 12.74
C LEU A 611 24.48 2.77 12.25
N SER A 612 23.32 2.79 12.90
CA SER A 612 22.17 1.95 12.56
C SER A 612 21.59 2.29 11.19
N HIS A 613 20.91 1.32 10.55
CA HIS A 613 20.30 1.46 9.23
C HIS A 613 21.29 1.92 8.15
N ASN A 614 22.46 1.27 8.10
CA ASN A 614 23.49 1.51 7.09
C ASN A 614 23.75 0.22 6.29
N ARG A 615 24.89 0.14 5.59
CA ARG A 615 25.26 -0.98 4.72
C ARG A 615 26.57 -1.63 5.15
N ILE A 616 26.94 -1.46 6.42
CA ILE A 616 28.23 -1.88 6.98
C ILE A 616 28.31 -3.40 7.01
N ARG A 617 29.44 -3.96 6.57
CA ARG A 617 29.68 -5.42 6.52
C ARG A 617 30.67 -5.90 7.58
N THR A 618 31.59 -5.04 7.99
CA THR A 618 32.67 -5.34 8.93
C THR A 618 32.80 -4.17 9.89
N ILE A 619 33.02 -4.46 11.17
CA ILE A 619 33.35 -3.45 12.17
C ILE A 619 34.85 -3.22 12.06
N GLU A 620 35.25 -2.02 11.66
CA GLU A 620 36.65 -1.61 11.49
C GLU A 620 36.77 -0.12 11.82
N GLY A 621 37.99 0.41 11.99
CA GLY A 621 38.21 1.85 12.21
C GLY A 621 37.71 2.39 13.55
N LEU A 622 37.50 1.52 14.55
CA LEU A 622 37.09 1.89 15.92
C LEU A 622 38.23 1.76 16.96
N ASP A 623 39.44 1.36 16.55
CA ASP A 623 40.55 0.97 17.44
C ASP A 623 40.95 2.04 18.46
N ASN A 624 40.83 3.31 18.08
CA ASN A 624 41.25 4.44 18.90
C ASN A 624 40.13 5.00 19.80
N LEU A 625 38.88 4.55 19.65
CA LEU A 625 37.70 5.07 20.37
C LEU A 625 37.56 4.49 21.78
N LYS A 626 38.61 4.60 22.59
CA LYS A 626 38.68 3.97 23.92
C LYS A 626 37.66 4.52 24.92
N SER A 627 37.09 5.69 24.65
CA SER A 627 36.08 6.33 25.51
C SER A 627 34.65 5.89 25.18
N LEU A 628 34.45 5.08 24.13
CA LEU A 628 33.12 4.70 23.67
C LEU A 628 32.39 3.87 24.72
N LYS A 629 31.18 4.32 25.07
CA LYS A 629 30.27 3.70 26.04
C LYS A 629 29.06 3.06 25.37
N LYS A 630 28.54 3.64 24.28
CA LYS A 630 27.36 3.14 23.57
C LYS A 630 27.63 3.05 22.08
N LEU A 631 27.36 1.88 21.51
CA LEU A 631 27.52 1.61 20.08
C LEU A 631 26.25 0.97 19.52
N TYR A 632 25.67 1.61 18.50
CA TYR A 632 24.48 1.14 17.81
C TYR A 632 24.81 0.81 16.34
N LEU A 633 24.47 -0.41 15.94
CA LEU A 633 24.79 -1.01 14.63
C LEU A 633 23.57 -1.73 14.03
N VAL A 634 22.35 -1.36 14.43
CA VAL A 634 21.10 -2.05 14.03
C VAL A 634 20.93 -2.04 12.51
N CYS A 635 20.35 -3.09 11.93
CA CYS A 635 19.96 -3.13 10.51
C CYS A 635 21.15 -2.83 9.57
N ASN A 636 22.23 -3.60 9.73
CA ASN A 636 23.41 -3.57 8.88
C ASN A 636 23.62 -4.94 8.21
N LYS A 637 24.82 -5.20 7.68
CA LYS A 637 25.19 -6.47 7.04
C LYS A 637 26.37 -7.14 7.74
N ILE A 638 26.56 -6.88 9.03
CA ILE A 638 27.71 -7.33 9.83
C ILE A 638 27.66 -8.84 10.05
N THR A 639 28.78 -9.51 9.85
CA THR A 639 28.87 -10.98 9.99
C THR A 639 29.63 -11.47 11.22
N SER A 640 30.45 -10.63 11.85
CA SER A 640 31.25 -10.93 13.06
C SER A 640 31.42 -9.66 13.90
N LEU A 641 31.63 -9.84 15.20
CA LEU A 641 31.91 -8.79 16.18
C LEU A 641 33.42 -8.46 16.31
N ALA A 642 34.27 -9.00 15.43
CA ALA A 642 35.67 -8.55 15.31
C ALA A 642 35.75 -7.05 15.01
N GLY A 643 36.75 -6.35 15.54
CA GLY A 643 36.90 -4.88 15.44
C GLY A 643 36.46 -4.10 16.69
N LEU A 644 36.09 -4.81 17.77
CA LEU A 644 35.69 -4.23 19.06
C LEU A 644 36.77 -4.39 20.15
N GLU A 645 37.98 -4.84 19.80
CA GLU A 645 39.04 -5.30 20.71
C GLU A 645 39.47 -4.22 21.71
N ASN A 646 39.46 -2.96 21.28
CA ASN A 646 39.98 -1.83 22.06
C ASN A 646 38.90 -1.06 22.85
N LEU A 647 37.61 -1.40 22.69
CA LEU A 647 36.47 -0.66 23.26
C LEU A 647 36.17 -1.06 24.72
N VAL A 648 37.20 -1.09 25.58
CA VAL A 648 37.13 -1.62 26.96
C VAL A 648 36.16 -0.89 27.89
N ASN A 649 35.67 0.29 27.50
CA ASN A 649 34.70 1.08 28.26
C ASN A 649 33.25 0.93 27.79
N LEU A 650 32.98 0.06 26.81
CA LEU A 650 31.64 -0.11 26.26
C LEU A 650 30.68 -0.66 27.32
N GLU A 651 29.56 0.03 27.50
CA GLU A 651 28.48 -0.29 28.42
C GLU A 651 27.23 -0.82 27.68
N LEU A 652 27.00 -0.36 26.44
CA LEU A 652 25.89 -0.81 25.59
C LEU A 652 26.40 -1.16 24.20
N LEU A 653 26.08 -2.37 23.74
CA LEU A 653 26.28 -2.81 22.37
C LEU A 653 24.95 -3.28 21.78
N GLU A 654 24.50 -2.59 20.74
CA GLU A 654 23.31 -2.95 19.99
C GLU A 654 23.70 -3.29 18.55
N ALA A 655 23.54 -4.56 18.16
CA ALA A 655 23.87 -5.07 16.84
C ALA A 655 22.74 -5.98 16.29
N GLY A 656 21.49 -5.62 16.56
CA GLY A 656 20.30 -6.28 16.03
C GLY A 656 20.15 -6.18 14.51
N ASP A 657 19.40 -7.11 13.92
CA ASP A 657 19.13 -7.19 12.46
C ASP A 657 20.42 -7.15 11.62
N ASN A 658 21.27 -8.14 11.85
CA ASN A 658 22.56 -8.32 11.18
C ASN A 658 22.71 -9.78 10.73
N LYS A 659 23.93 -10.21 10.40
CA LYS A 659 24.24 -11.57 9.90
C LYS A 659 25.22 -12.31 10.81
N ILE A 660 25.29 -11.95 12.09
CA ILE A 660 26.20 -12.53 13.08
C ILE A 660 25.78 -13.97 13.37
N LYS A 661 26.74 -14.90 13.37
CA LYS A 661 26.49 -16.33 13.58
C LYS A 661 26.99 -16.85 14.93
N VAL A 662 28.01 -16.21 15.48
CA VAL A 662 28.72 -16.62 16.69
C VAL A 662 28.97 -15.37 17.51
N ILE A 663 28.77 -15.49 18.82
CA ILE A 663 29.17 -14.46 19.77
C ILE A 663 30.67 -14.68 20.03
N GLU A 664 31.50 -13.79 19.52
CA GLU A 664 32.96 -13.85 19.64
C GLU A 664 33.51 -12.45 19.83
N ASN A 665 34.78 -12.32 20.25
CA ASN A 665 35.48 -11.05 20.33
C ASN A 665 34.81 -9.98 21.21
N ILE A 666 34.06 -10.38 22.24
CA ILE A 666 33.47 -9.45 23.23
C ILE A 666 33.85 -9.76 24.68
N GLY A 667 34.57 -10.86 24.96
CA GLY A 667 34.89 -11.28 26.33
C GLY A 667 35.75 -10.30 27.13
N HIS A 668 36.44 -9.36 26.47
CA HIS A 668 37.20 -8.30 27.13
C HIS A 668 36.34 -7.10 27.56
N LEU A 669 35.09 -6.98 27.10
CA LEU A 669 34.17 -5.86 27.37
C LEU A 669 33.53 -5.97 28.77
N LYS A 670 34.34 -6.00 29.82
CA LYS A 670 33.90 -6.26 31.21
C LYS A 670 32.94 -5.22 31.80
N LYS A 671 32.81 -4.06 31.17
CA LYS A 671 31.89 -2.98 31.57
C LYS A 671 30.53 -3.05 30.87
N LEU A 672 30.34 -4.00 29.96
CA LEU A 672 29.10 -4.15 29.21
C LEU A 672 27.95 -4.49 30.15
N LYS A 673 26.90 -3.68 30.09
CA LYS A 673 25.66 -3.81 30.87
C LYS A 673 24.51 -4.24 29.98
N GLU A 674 24.48 -3.80 28.74
CA GLU A 674 23.39 -4.08 27.81
C GLU A 674 23.93 -4.63 26.49
N LEU A 675 23.44 -5.81 26.11
CA LEU A 675 23.82 -6.50 24.87
C LEU A 675 22.57 -6.90 24.10
N TYR A 676 22.40 -6.30 22.92
CA TYR A 676 21.29 -6.57 22.02
C TYR A 676 21.81 -7.14 20.69
N LEU A 677 21.34 -8.33 20.36
CA LEU A 677 21.77 -9.15 19.22
C LEU A 677 20.57 -9.80 18.52
N GLY A 678 19.38 -9.19 18.63
CA GLY A 678 18.17 -9.71 18.00
C GLY A 678 18.28 -9.83 16.47
N LYS A 679 17.49 -10.70 15.84
CA LYS A 679 17.44 -10.90 14.37
C LYS A 679 18.81 -11.14 13.75
N ASN A 680 19.57 -12.06 14.33
CA ASN A 680 20.84 -12.54 13.79
C ASN A 680 20.73 -14.03 13.42
N LYS A 681 21.86 -14.72 13.30
CA LYS A 681 21.94 -16.15 12.98
C LYS A 681 22.69 -16.93 14.07
N ILE A 682 22.63 -16.45 15.31
CA ILE A 682 23.33 -17.02 16.46
C ILE A 682 22.68 -18.34 16.84
N SER A 683 23.50 -19.38 17.02
CA SER A 683 23.02 -20.74 17.32
C SER A 683 23.29 -21.18 18.77
N LYS A 684 24.18 -20.50 19.48
CA LYS A 684 24.52 -20.78 20.88
C LYS A 684 24.86 -19.49 21.63
N LEU A 685 24.54 -19.47 22.92
CA LEU A 685 25.06 -18.48 23.86
C LEU A 685 26.40 -19.00 24.40
N GLU A 686 27.49 -18.54 23.80
CA GLU A 686 28.86 -18.91 24.18
C GLU A 686 29.73 -17.65 24.24
N ASN A 687 30.87 -17.74 24.94
CA ASN A 687 31.83 -16.64 25.09
C ASN A 687 31.30 -15.42 25.89
N LEU A 688 30.34 -15.64 26.78
CA LEU A 688 29.75 -14.62 27.66
C LEU A 688 30.28 -14.69 29.10
N GLU A 689 31.21 -15.61 29.41
CA GLU A 689 31.63 -15.97 30.78
C GLU A 689 32.27 -14.79 31.54
N ASN A 690 32.86 -13.87 30.78
CA ASN A 690 33.57 -12.71 31.32
C ASN A 690 32.67 -11.46 31.46
N LEU A 691 31.42 -11.50 30.99
CA LEU A 691 30.48 -10.36 31.01
C LEU A 691 29.62 -10.36 32.28
N GLN A 692 30.26 -10.47 33.44
CA GLN A 692 29.58 -10.66 34.73
C GLN A 692 28.74 -9.44 35.17
N GLY A 693 29.00 -8.26 34.61
CA GLY A 693 28.24 -7.04 34.86
C GLY A 693 27.04 -6.82 33.94
N LEU A 694 26.72 -7.78 33.06
CA LEU A 694 25.63 -7.68 32.10
C LEU A 694 24.28 -7.73 32.82
N LYS A 695 23.45 -6.72 32.58
CA LYS A 695 22.10 -6.54 33.14
C LYS A 695 21.01 -6.89 32.14
N VAL A 696 21.20 -6.58 30.86
CA VAL A 696 20.23 -6.86 29.79
C VAL A 696 20.90 -7.70 28.71
N LEU A 697 20.31 -8.86 28.43
CA LEU A 697 20.69 -9.70 27.30
C LEU A 697 19.46 -9.91 26.41
N SER A 698 19.52 -9.38 25.19
CA SER A 698 18.44 -9.50 24.21
C SER A 698 18.95 -10.17 22.94
N VAL A 699 18.41 -11.34 22.62
CA VAL A 699 18.78 -12.15 21.45
C VAL A 699 17.57 -12.66 20.66
N PRO A 700 16.40 -11.97 20.58
CA PRO A 700 15.21 -12.54 19.95
C PRO A 700 15.37 -12.77 18.43
N GLY A 701 14.65 -13.71 17.82
CA GLY A 701 14.73 -13.98 16.38
C GLY A 701 16.10 -14.51 15.89
N ASN A 702 16.74 -15.40 16.65
CA ASN A 702 17.99 -16.08 16.31
C ASN A 702 17.72 -17.58 16.02
N ARG A 703 18.69 -18.46 16.26
CA ARG A 703 18.59 -19.91 16.01
C ARG A 703 19.02 -20.73 17.23
N LEU A 704 18.73 -20.23 18.43
CA LEU A 704 19.04 -20.94 19.67
C LEU A 704 18.13 -22.16 19.83
N THR A 705 18.70 -23.29 20.24
CA THR A 705 17.95 -24.52 20.62
C THR A 705 17.96 -24.78 22.12
N SER A 706 18.91 -24.18 22.84
CA SER A 706 19.03 -24.22 24.30
C SER A 706 19.81 -22.99 24.77
N LEU A 707 19.67 -22.62 26.03
CA LEU A 707 20.40 -21.50 26.63
C LEU A 707 21.87 -21.83 26.91
N GLY A 708 22.23 -23.12 27.04
CA GLY A 708 23.55 -23.51 27.55
C GLY A 708 23.73 -23.12 29.02
N ASP A 709 24.98 -23.05 29.48
CA ASP A 709 25.27 -22.51 30.81
C ASP A 709 25.40 -20.99 30.71
N ILE A 710 24.48 -20.27 31.36
CA ILE A 710 24.51 -18.81 31.52
C ILE A 710 24.57 -18.40 33.00
N SER A 711 24.82 -19.35 33.91
CA SER A 711 24.77 -19.14 35.36
C SER A 711 25.82 -18.16 35.90
N TYR A 712 26.82 -17.82 35.08
CA TYR A 712 27.84 -16.82 35.39
C TYR A 712 27.34 -15.37 35.27
N LEU A 713 26.23 -15.10 34.58
CA LEU A 713 25.65 -13.75 34.40
C LEU A 713 24.81 -13.30 35.61
N LYS A 714 25.42 -13.27 36.80
CA LYS A 714 24.70 -13.08 38.07
C LYS A 714 23.98 -11.74 38.23
N GLU A 715 24.43 -10.71 37.52
CA GLU A 715 23.83 -9.37 37.54
C GLU A 715 22.70 -9.20 36.51
N LEU A 716 22.32 -10.26 35.79
CA LEU A 716 21.30 -10.17 34.75
C LEU A 716 19.91 -9.88 35.35
N GLU A 717 19.30 -8.80 34.88
CA GLU A 717 17.98 -8.29 35.26
C GLU A 717 16.94 -8.61 34.17
N GLU A 718 17.33 -8.52 32.90
CA GLU A 718 16.43 -8.77 31.76
C GLU A 718 17.01 -9.78 30.76
N LEU A 719 16.21 -10.78 30.41
CA LEU A 719 16.54 -11.80 29.41
C LEU A 719 15.46 -11.89 28.34
N HIS A 720 15.79 -11.53 27.10
CA HIS A 720 14.89 -11.59 25.96
C HIS A 720 15.39 -12.63 24.94
N ILE A 721 14.70 -13.76 24.86
CA ILE A 721 15.04 -14.96 24.08
C ILE A 721 13.85 -15.44 23.23
N SER A 722 12.95 -14.54 22.84
CA SER A 722 11.76 -14.86 22.05
C SER A 722 12.06 -15.20 20.60
N SER A 723 11.11 -15.89 19.94
CA SER A 723 11.17 -16.33 18.54
C SER A 723 12.43 -17.15 18.24
N GLN A 724 12.56 -18.30 18.89
CA GLN A 724 13.64 -19.27 18.69
C GLN A 724 13.08 -20.71 18.64
N GLY A 725 13.98 -21.71 18.67
CA GLY A 725 13.65 -23.12 18.84
C GLY A 725 14.00 -23.65 20.23
N ILE A 726 13.92 -22.85 21.29
CA ILE A 726 14.31 -23.29 22.63
C ILE A 726 13.24 -24.21 23.21
N GLU A 727 13.65 -25.40 23.65
CA GLU A 727 12.78 -26.38 24.31
C GLU A 727 12.91 -26.34 25.84
N ASP A 728 14.09 -25.94 26.34
CA ASP A 728 14.45 -25.95 27.75
C ASP A 728 15.09 -24.62 28.15
N ILE A 729 14.51 -23.97 29.16
CA ILE A 729 15.00 -22.73 29.78
C ILE A 729 15.64 -22.97 31.15
N SER A 730 15.96 -24.22 31.49
CA SER A 730 16.72 -24.56 32.70
C SER A 730 18.07 -23.83 32.73
N GLY A 731 18.51 -23.46 33.93
CA GLY A 731 19.69 -22.63 34.16
C GLY A 731 19.34 -21.20 34.57
N ILE A 732 18.17 -20.67 34.16
CA ILE A 732 17.73 -19.33 34.57
C ILE A 732 17.43 -19.25 36.07
N GLU A 733 17.14 -20.37 36.74
CA GLU A 733 16.84 -20.39 38.18
C GLU A 733 18.03 -20.00 39.08
N GLN A 734 19.24 -19.89 38.51
CA GLN A 734 20.43 -19.40 39.21
C GLN A 734 20.61 -17.87 39.10
N LEU A 735 19.86 -17.21 38.22
CA LEU A 735 19.97 -15.77 37.93
C LEU A 735 19.03 -14.95 38.80
N THR A 736 19.34 -14.86 40.10
CA THR A 736 18.43 -14.33 41.14
C THR A 736 18.01 -12.86 40.97
N ASN A 737 18.72 -12.09 40.14
CA ASN A 737 18.41 -10.69 39.86
C ASN A 737 17.41 -10.49 38.72
N LEU A 738 17.00 -11.55 38.02
CA LEU A 738 16.04 -11.45 36.92
C LEU A 738 14.71 -10.85 37.37
N SER A 739 14.30 -9.80 36.67
CA SER A 739 13.01 -9.12 36.80
C SER A 739 12.11 -9.35 35.58
N ILE A 740 12.70 -9.48 34.38
CA ILE A 740 11.98 -9.69 33.12
C ILE A 740 12.58 -10.87 32.37
N VAL A 741 11.72 -11.83 31.98
CA VAL A 741 12.08 -12.92 31.09
C VAL A 741 11.08 -13.00 29.95
N ASP A 742 11.51 -12.66 28.74
CA ASP A 742 10.76 -12.90 27.51
C ASP A 742 11.25 -14.16 26.81
N ALA A 743 10.45 -15.22 26.86
CA ALA A 743 10.67 -16.47 26.17
C ALA A 743 9.48 -16.85 25.27
N GLY A 744 8.73 -15.85 24.77
CA GLY A 744 7.63 -16.07 23.84
C GLY A 744 8.07 -16.70 22.51
N ASP A 745 7.16 -17.37 21.81
CA ASP A 745 7.39 -17.97 20.48
C ASP A 745 8.60 -18.94 20.47
N ASN A 746 8.45 -20.02 21.24
CA ASN A 746 9.48 -21.05 21.43
C ASN A 746 8.81 -22.45 21.48
N SER A 747 9.57 -23.48 21.84
CA SER A 747 9.07 -24.86 21.99
C SER A 747 9.05 -25.34 23.45
N ILE A 748 8.95 -24.41 24.40
CA ILE A 748 9.00 -24.72 25.84
C ILE A 748 7.73 -25.47 26.25
N SER A 749 7.91 -26.62 26.88
CA SER A 749 6.81 -27.44 27.40
C SER A 749 6.83 -27.60 28.92
N VAL A 750 7.99 -27.39 29.55
CA VAL A 750 8.22 -27.57 30.98
C VAL A 750 8.84 -26.28 31.54
N ILE A 751 8.27 -25.79 32.63
CA ILE A 751 8.78 -24.63 33.35
C ILE A 751 9.69 -25.15 34.49
N PRO A 752 10.95 -24.69 34.60
CA PRO A 752 11.83 -25.05 35.71
C PRO A 752 11.34 -24.46 37.03
N GLN A 753 11.90 -24.91 38.15
CA GLN A 753 11.51 -24.42 39.46
C GLN A 753 12.12 -23.02 39.73
N LEU A 754 11.33 -21.96 39.53
CA LEU A 754 11.79 -20.57 39.61
C LEU A 754 11.71 -19.94 41.01
N SER A 755 11.58 -20.74 42.08
CA SER A 755 11.35 -20.22 43.44
C SER A 755 12.46 -19.34 44.01
N LYS A 756 13.65 -19.35 43.40
CA LYS A 756 14.79 -18.50 43.79
C LYS A 756 14.76 -17.11 43.14
N LEU A 757 13.91 -16.89 42.13
CA LEU A 757 13.82 -15.62 41.41
C LEU A 757 12.86 -14.68 42.15
N GLU A 758 13.34 -14.10 43.25
CA GLU A 758 12.53 -13.26 44.13
C GLU A 758 12.13 -11.92 43.50
N ASN A 759 12.86 -11.47 42.46
CA ASN A 759 12.64 -10.20 41.77
C ASN A 759 11.87 -10.34 40.45
N LEU A 760 11.50 -11.56 40.03
CA LEU A 760 10.86 -11.77 38.73
C LEU A 760 9.43 -11.21 38.72
N GLU A 761 9.23 -10.11 37.99
CA GLU A 761 7.96 -9.41 37.85
C GLU A 761 7.23 -9.79 36.57
N ASP A 762 7.95 -9.93 35.45
CA ASP A 762 7.39 -10.18 34.13
C ASP A 762 7.94 -11.47 33.50
N LEU A 763 7.05 -12.39 33.17
CA LEU A 763 7.39 -13.65 32.50
C LEU A 763 6.53 -13.84 31.26
N TRP A 764 7.14 -13.82 30.08
CA TRP A 764 6.43 -13.99 28.81
C TRP A 764 6.73 -15.37 28.24
N LEU A 765 5.68 -16.18 28.12
CA LEU A 765 5.72 -17.57 27.66
C LEU A 765 4.62 -17.82 26.61
N ASN A 766 4.08 -16.78 25.97
CA ASN A 766 3.12 -16.94 24.87
C ASN A 766 3.72 -17.77 23.72
N ASP A 767 2.85 -18.35 22.89
CA ASP A 767 3.28 -19.11 21.70
C ASP A 767 4.29 -20.24 21.99
N ASN A 768 4.06 -21.01 23.06
CA ASN A 768 4.88 -22.16 23.46
C ASN A 768 4.09 -23.48 23.43
N LYS A 769 4.62 -24.55 24.04
CA LYS A 769 4.03 -25.90 24.08
C LYS A 769 3.57 -26.32 25.48
N ILE A 770 3.25 -25.37 26.35
CA ILE A 770 2.79 -25.63 27.72
C ILE A 770 1.36 -26.20 27.68
N SER A 771 1.20 -27.45 28.13
CA SER A 771 -0.06 -28.19 28.09
C SER A 771 -0.63 -28.56 29.46
N SER A 772 0.16 -28.43 30.53
CA SER A 772 -0.23 -28.90 31.87
C SER A 772 -0.36 -27.75 32.86
N TRP A 773 -1.48 -27.73 33.60
CA TRP A 773 -1.70 -26.79 34.70
C TRP A 773 -0.70 -26.95 35.85
N LYS A 774 -0.07 -28.12 35.99
CA LYS A 774 1.00 -28.34 36.98
C LYS A 774 2.21 -27.44 36.73
N GLU A 775 2.47 -27.07 35.48
CA GLU A 775 3.56 -26.15 35.14
C GLU A 775 3.26 -24.74 35.66
N ILE A 776 2.00 -24.31 35.57
CA ILE A 776 1.55 -23.00 36.05
C ILE A 776 1.57 -22.96 37.59
N GLU A 777 1.23 -24.05 38.26
CA GLU A 777 1.30 -24.16 39.72
C GLU A 777 2.71 -23.92 40.28
N LYS A 778 3.77 -24.29 39.55
CA LYS A 778 5.17 -24.02 39.95
C LYS A 778 5.45 -22.54 40.14
N LEU A 779 4.83 -21.68 39.31
CA LEU A 779 4.96 -20.23 39.35
C LEU A 779 4.32 -19.62 40.60
N GLY A 780 3.49 -20.36 41.34
CA GLY A 780 2.92 -19.91 42.61
C GLY A 780 3.96 -19.60 43.68
N SER A 781 5.18 -20.15 43.54
CA SER A 781 6.31 -19.86 44.41
C SER A 781 6.97 -18.49 44.15
N VAL A 782 6.73 -17.88 42.98
CA VAL A 782 7.29 -16.59 42.58
C VAL A 782 6.35 -15.47 43.00
N LYS A 783 6.62 -14.87 44.16
CA LYS A 783 5.73 -13.88 44.80
C LYS A 783 5.75 -12.49 44.14
N ALA A 784 6.86 -12.13 43.50
CA ALA A 784 7.01 -10.85 42.82
C ALA A 784 6.31 -10.82 41.45
N LEU A 785 5.90 -11.97 40.91
CA LEU A 785 5.31 -12.05 39.57
C LEU A 785 4.04 -11.20 39.46
N ARG A 786 4.01 -10.31 38.48
CA ARG A 786 2.92 -9.36 38.18
C ARG A 786 2.32 -9.60 36.81
N THR A 787 3.17 -9.85 35.81
CA THR A 787 2.74 -10.03 34.42
C THR A 787 3.11 -11.41 33.92
N LEU A 788 2.13 -12.11 33.34
CA LEU A 788 2.33 -13.42 32.76
C LEU A 788 1.64 -13.50 31.39
N TYR A 789 2.42 -13.69 30.33
CA TYR A 789 1.89 -14.02 29.00
C TYR A 789 1.96 -15.52 28.78
N LEU A 790 0.82 -16.12 28.45
CA LEU A 790 0.64 -17.57 28.25
C LEU A 790 -0.32 -17.87 27.10
N GLU A 791 -0.92 -16.86 26.48
CA GLU A 791 -1.75 -17.00 25.28
C GLU A 791 -1.07 -17.84 24.19
N ARG A 792 -1.88 -18.51 23.37
CA ARG A 792 -1.41 -19.38 22.27
C ARG A 792 -0.54 -20.57 22.71
N ASN A 793 -0.61 -20.98 23.98
CA ASN A 793 -0.17 -22.30 24.43
C ASN A 793 -1.30 -23.35 24.36
N PRO A 794 -1.01 -24.66 24.36
CA PRO A 794 -2.02 -25.71 24.47
C PRO A 794 -3.02 -25.50 25.63
N ILE A 795 -2.56 -25.06 26.81
CA ILE A 795 -3.45 -24.73 27.96
C ILE A 795 -4.51 -23.65 27.65
N TYR A 796 -4.24 -22.76 26.70
CA TYR A 796 -5.17 -21.72 26.27
C TYR A 796 -6.27 -22.30 25.39
N HIS A 797 -5.94 -23.28 24.54
CA HIS A 797 -6.88 -23.87 23.58
C HIS A 797 -7.83 -24.90 24.19
N GLU A 798 -7.44 -25.57 25.29
CA GLU A 798 -8.29 -26.57 25.95
C GLU A 798 -9.58 -25.97 26.55
N ASP A 799 -9.49 -24.78 27.15
CA ASP A 799 -10.66 -24.06 27.70
C ASP A 799 -10.44 -22.53 27.63
N PRO A 800 -10.65 -21.91 26.46
CA PRO A 800 -10.42 -20.48 26.27
C PRO A 800 -11.27 -19.60 27.19
N THR A 801 -12.46 -20.08 27.58
CA THR A 801 -13.42 -19.33 28.39
C THR A 801 -13.04 -19.27 29.86
N ALA A 802 -12.51 -20.36 30.42
CA ALA A 802 -12.13 -20.43 31.83
C ALA A 802 -10.63 -20.26 32.07
N TYR A 803 -9.79 -20.39 31.03
CA TYR A 803 -8.32 -20.29 31.09
C TYR A 803 -7.87 -19.11 31.96
N ARG A 804 -8.30 -17.89 31.61
CA ARG A 804 -7.88 -16.67 32.33
C ARG A 804 -8.27 -16.71 33.80
N ARG A 805 -9.51 -17.14 34.10
CA ARG A 805 -9.99 -17.27 35.48
C ARG A 805 -9.17 -18.30 36.24
N LYS A 806 -8.81 -19.41 35.61
CA LYS A 806 -8.04 -20.48 36.22
C LYS A 806 -6.59 -20.05 36.48
N VAL A 807 -5.95 -19.33 35.56
CA VAL A 807 -4.64 -18.69 35.78
C VAL A 807 -4.67 -17.76 37.00
N ILE A 808 -5.65 -16.87 37.08
CA ILE A 808 -5.78 -15.91 38.21
C ILE A 808 -6.03 -16.64 39.53
N LEU A 809 -6.83 -17.72 39.54
CA LEU A 809 -7.08 -18.50 40.75
C LEU A 809 -5.85 -19.30 41.20
N THR A 810 -5.06 -19.81 40.25
CA THR A 810 -3.79 -20.50 40.54
C THR A 810 -2.71 -19.53 40.99
N LEU A 811 -2.67 -18.32 40.42
CA LEU A 811 -1.65 -17.30 40.62
C LEU A 811 -2.30 -15.96 41.02
N PRO A 812 -2.78 -15.83 42.27
CA PRO A 812 -3.50 -14.64 42.73
C PRO A 812 -2.62 -13.37 42.82
N GLN A 813 -1.30 -13.51 42.77
CA GLN A 813 -0.36 -12.39 42.80
C GLN A 813 -0.27 -11.59 41.49
N LEU A 814 -0.84 -12.10 40.38
CA LEU A 814 -0.76 -11.47 39.07
C LEU A 814 -1.65 -10.23 38.95
N THR A 815 -1.08 -9.13 38.47
CA THR A 815 -1.80 -7.90 38.12
C THR A 815 -2.14 -7.82 36.64
N GLN A 816 -1.49 -8.63 35.81
CA GLN A 816 -1.75 -8.73 34.38
C GLN A 816 -1.57 -10.17 33.89
N VAL A 817 -2.51 -10.62 33.06
CA VAL A 817 -2.44 -11.89 32.33
C VAL A 817 -2.63 -11.57 30.86
N ASP A 818 -1.67 -11.97 30.03
CA ASP A 818 -1.60 -11.60 28.62
C ASP A 818 -1.72 -10.07 28.44
N ALA A 819 -2.44 -9.60 27.42
CA ALA A 819 -2.61 -8.16 27.15
C ALA A 819 -3.59 -7.42 28.09
N ILE A 820 -4.17 -8.09 29.10
CA ILE A 820 -5.27 -7.53 29.90
C ILE A 820 -4.91 -7.54 31.39
N ALA A 821 -5.14 -6.42 32.07
CA ALA A 821 -4.98 -6.31 33.52
C ALA A 821 -5.98 -7.21 34.29
N CYS A 822 -5.54 -7.75 35.42
CA CYS A 822 -6.40 -8.35 36.42
C CYS A 822 -7.17 -7.25 37.15
N LYS A 823 -8.45 -7.47 37.45
CA LYS A 823 -9.16 -6.56 38.35
C LYS A 823 -8.52 -6.67 39.75
N PRO A 824 -8.24 -5.56 40.45
CA PRO A 824 -7.79 -5.64 41.84
C PRO A 824 -8.84 -6.43 42.63
N THR A 825 -8.37 -7.42 43.39
CA THR A 825 -9.22 -8.24 44.28
C THR A 825 -9.39 -7.57 45.62
#